data_AF-A0A673X7K3-F1
#
_entry.id   AF-A0A673X7K3-F1
#
_cell.length_a   1.000
_cell.length_b   1.000
_cell.length_c   1.000
_cell.angle_alpha   90.00
_cell.angle_beta   90.00
_cell.angle_gamma   90.00
#
_symmetry.space_group_name_H-M   'P 1'
#
loop_
_entity.id
_entity.type
_entity.pdbx_description
1 polymer ?
#
loop_
_entity_poly.entity_id
_entity_poly.type
_entity_poly.pdbx_seq_one_letter_code
_entity_poly.pdbx_strand_id
1 'polypeptide(L)'
;LNSLRIASSDIRSFSLSLSSLSSGGKSPAEPSSTRKISYMVFPSFYPQLHSNMDRGDGNVKYILTGDGVGSLFLIDENSGDIHATKRLDREERAIYTLHAKVVDKRTNKTLEADTEFNIKIHDINDNEPKFSKDIYFASVPEMSDVGTSVIQVTATDADDQTYGNSAKLVYSILQGQPYFSVDSDNGTIRTALPNMDRETKENYQVVIQAKDMAGQMGGLSGTTTVSITLSDENDSPPRFANHTFRLSTLESAEVGAAIGRIKANDADVGRNAEMQYSIVDRDGQDIFTIITDQNTQEGIIRVKKQLDYERKKTFSFKVEVTNTYLDPRFMYSPNPPFKDDAMVRVTIEDVDEPPVFSRNPYIIEVHEDTAAGSFVGVVSAKDLDADNNPVKYSIDRHTDLERLFNIDSVNGTITTLKALDREMSKWHNISVVATEISNPRQTTRVPVFIRVLDVNDNAPEFAMYYETFVCENVKSGQLIQTISAVDTDEPLVGHKFVFSMSFSNPNFTIIDNEDNTARIITRRGGFSQREMNAYLLPVVISDNDYPIQSSTSTLTVNVCACDSGGNVQSCNTEALLSAGLSTGALVAILLCVIILLMIVVLFAALRRQQRKKEPLIISKEDVRDNVVSYNDEGGGEEDTQAFDIGTLRNPEVMDANKLRRDIIPEMLFPFGRTSPIKDNADVRDFIHGRLHENDSDPTAPPYDSLATYAYEGSGSLAESLSSLESGATEGDQEYDYLSNWGPAFKKLADMYIGKDTERET
;
A
#
# COMPACT_ATOMS: atom_id res chain seq x y z
N LEU A 1 -22.17 -69.54 58.69
CA LEU A 1 -21.31 -70.69 59.05
C LEU A 1 -19.87 -70.33 58.73
N ASN A 2 -19.13 -69.83 59.73
CA ASN A 2 -17.69 -70.05 59.85
C ASN A 2 -17.25 -69.63 61.26
N SER A 3 -16.39 -70.47 61.80
CA SER A 3 -15.93 -70.61 63.18
C SER A 3 -14.98 -69.48 63.61
N LEU A 4 -15.18 -68.96 64.82
CA LEU A 4 -14.12 -68.26 65.55
C LEU A 4 -12.95 -69.24 65.81
N ARG A 5 -11.74 -68.87 65.36
CA ARG A 5 -10.48 -69.37 65.93
C ARG A 5 -9.66 -68.15 66.32
N ILE A 6 -9.41 -67.99 67.62
CA ILE A 6 -8.46 -67.02 68.16
C ILE A 6 -7.24 -67.82 68.61
N ALA A 7 -6.06 -67.46 68.13
CA ALA A 7 -4.80 -67.96 68.63
C ALA A 7 -4.45 -67.20 69.92
N SER A 8 -4.34 -67.91 71.05
CA SER A 8 -3.79 -67.35 72.29
C SER A 8 -2.42 -67.96 72.55
N SER A 9 -1.38 -67.13 72.47
CA SER A 9 -0.12 -67.39 73.17
C SER A 9 -0.32 -67.03 74.64
N ASP A 10 -0.07 -68.01 75.51
CA ASP A 10 0.15 -67.96 76.96
C ASP A 10 -0.37 -66.72 77.72
N ILE A 11 -1.46 -66.91 78.50
CA ILE A 11 -1.68 -66.36 79.85
C ILE A 11 -2.89 -67.10 80.46
N ARG A 12 -2.73 -67.62 81.68
CA ARG A 12 -3.80 -68.23 82.49
C ARG A 12 -4.58 -67.12 83.22
N SER A 13 -5.88 -66.95 82.95
CA SER A 13 -6.97 -66.81 83.96
C SER A 13 -8.29 -66.15 83.52
N PHE A 14 -8.66 -66.03 82.24
CA PHE A 14 -10.02 -65.62 81.86
C PHE A 14 -10.58 -66.45 80.69
N SER A 15 -11.86 -66.85 80.76
CA SER A 15 -12.55 -67.56 79.69
C SER A 15 -13.66 -66.70 79.09
N LEU A 16 -13.55 -66.38 77.81
CA LEU A 16 -14.60 -65.70 77.04
C LEU A 16 -15.61 -66.72 76.53
N SER A 17 -16.87 -66.63 76.97
CA SER A 17 -17.97 -67.45 76.47
C SER A 17 -18.89 -66.65 75.55
N LEU A 18 -18.97 -67.03 74.28
CA LEU A 18 -20.00 -66.56 73.34
C LEU A 18 -21.19 -67.53 73.36
N SER A 19 -22.37 -67.05 73.76
CA SER A 19 -23.62 -67.81 73.64
C SER A 19 -24.51 -67.17 72.56
N SER A 20 -24.91 -67.95 71.56
CA SER A 20 -25.83 -67.52 70.50
C SER A 20 -27.26 -67.93 70.84
N LEU A 21 -28.18 -66.97 70.87
CA LEU A 21 -29.62 -67.23 70.96
C LEU A 21 -30.28 -66.88 69.63
N SER A 22 -30.68 -67.92 68.92
CA SER A 22 -31.48 -67.90 67.69
C SER A 22 -32.94 -67.61 68.05
N SER A 23 -33.44 -66.40 67.77
CA SER A 23 -34.88 -66.14 67.72
C SER A 23 -35.36 -66.13 66.27
N GLY A 24 -35.91 -67.26 65.82
CA GLY A 24 -36.65 -67.37 64.58
C GLY A 24 -38.07 -66.81 64.74
N GLY A 25 -38.45 -65.89 63.87
CA GLY A 25 -39.81 -65.40 63.71
C GLY A 25 -39.97 -64.74 62.35
N LYS A 26 -40.74 -65.36 61.45
CA LYS A 26 -41.06 -64.90 60.09
C LYS A 26 -42.46 -64.27 60.05
N SER A 27 -42.62 -63.24 59.19
CA SER A 27 -43.84 -62.77 58.50
C SER A 27 -44.51 -61.48 59.04
N PRO A 28 -45.20 -60.66 58.20
CA PRO A 28 -44.82 -60.03 56.92
C PRO A 28 -45.09 -58.49 56.91
N ALA A 29 -44.68 -57.80 55.83
CA ALA A 29 -44.99 -56.39 55.49
C ALA A 29 -46.51 -56.16 55.28
N GLU A 30 -47.15 -54.98 55.38
CA GLU A 30 -46.84 -53.55 55.13
C GLU A 30 -48.07 -52.69 55.61
N PRO A 31 -48.28 -51.39 55.23
CA PRO A 31 -47.71 -50.12 55.70
C PRO A 31 -48.68 -49.24 56.54
N SER A 32 -48.18 -48.31 57.36
CA SER A 32 -48.67 -46.92 57.44
C SER A 32 -48.01 -46.09 58.55
N SER A 33 -47.48 -44.94 58.14
CA SER A 33 -47.60 -43.62 58.78
C SER A 33 -47.91 -43.59 60.29
N THR A 34 -46.86 -43.49 61.11
CA THR A 34 -46.80 -42.54 62.23
C THR A 34 -45.36 -42.48 62.73
N ARG A 35 -44.84 -41.26 62.91
CA ARG A 35 -43.55 -41.00 63.56
C ARG A 35 -43.58 -41.60 64.98
N LYS A 36 -43.10 -42.83 65.12
CA LYS A 36 -42.59 -43.34 66.39
C LYS A 36 -41.09 -43.08 66.39
N ILE A 37 -40.68 -42.19 67.28
CA ILE A 37 -39.30 -42.15 67.77
C ILE A 37 -39.12 -43.50 68.49
N SER A 38 -38.73 -44.52 67.73
CA SER A 38 -38.14 -45.71 68.31
C SER A 38 -36.81 -45.24 68.87
N TYR A 39 -36.74 -45.10 70.19
CA TYR A 39 -35.48 -45.28 70.88
C TYR A 39 -35.00 -46.68 70.47
N MET A 40 -34.10 -46.75 69.48
CA MET A 40 -33.33 -47.96 69.21
C MET A 40 -32.52 -48.20 70.48
N VAL A 41 -33.07 -49.07 71.32
CA VAL A 41 -32.29 -49.73 72.37
C VAL A 41 -31.28 -50.57 71.59
N PHE A 42 -30.02 -50.18 71.61
CA PHE A 42 -28.92 -51.03 71.15
C PHE A 42 -28.35 -51.75 72.37
N PRO A 43 -28.75 -52.98 72.71
CA PRO A 43 -27.89 -53.90 73.41
C PRO A 43 -27.28 -54.81 72.36
N SER A 44 -26.30 -54.31 71.61
CA SER A 44 -25.41 -55.20 70.89
C SER A 44 -24.54 -55.87 71.95
N PHE A 45 -24.96 -57.05 72.41
CA PHE A 45 -24.19 -57.83 73.40
C PHE A 45 -22.84 -58.19 72.79
N TYR A 46 -21.77 -57.65 73.36
CA TYR A 46 -20.40 -58.06 73.12
C TYR A 46 -20.00 -59.13 74.15
N PRO A 47 -18.84 -59.81 74.00
CA PRO A 47 -18.37 -60.85 74.91
C PRO A 47 -18.59 -60.55 76.40
N GLN A 48 -19.07 -61.56 77.11
CA GLN A 48 -19.14 -61.56 78.57
C GLN A 48 -17.76 -61.87 79.15
N LEU A 49 -17.24 -60.99 80.00
CA LEU A 49 -16.04 -61.27 80.78
C LEU A 49 -16.43 -62.12 81.98
N HIS A 50 -15.86 -63.32 82.08
CA HIS A 50 -16.11 -64.21 83.20
C HIS A 50 -14.83 -64.47 83.99
N SER A 51 -14.86 -64.08 85.26
CA SER A 51 -13.79 -64.32 86.22
C SER A 51 -13.88 -65.73 86.79
N ASN A 52 -12.76 -66.42 86.93
CA ASN A 52 -12.74 -67.73 87.59
C ASN A 52 -12.96 -67.65 89.12
N MET A 53 -12.91 -66.42 89.68
CA MET A 53 -13.22 -66.12 91.07
C MET A 53 -14.70 -65.83 91.30
N ASP A 54 -15.50 -65.67 90.23
CA ASP A 54 -16.94 -65.48 90.29
C ASP A 54 -17.65 -66.83 90.43
N ARG A 55 -18.13 -67.10 91.65
CA ARG A 55 -18.86 -68.36 91.98
C ARG A 55 -20.36 -68.25 91.71
N GLY A 56 -20.83 -67.18 91.07
CA GLY A 56 -22.24 -66.91 90.84
C GLY A 56 -23.00 -66.50 92.12
N ASP A 57 -22.28 -66.09 93.17
CA ASP A 57 -22.80 -65.67 94.46
C ASP A 57 -23.03 -64.14 94.57
N GLY A 58 -22.73 -63.39 93.50
CA GLY A 58 -22.93 -61.94 93.40
C GLY A 58 -21.92 -61.09 94.17
N ASN A 59 -20.83 -61.68 94.66
CA ASN A 59 -19.79 -61.01 95.46
C ASN A 59 -18.71 -60.33 94.64
N VAL A 60 -18.72 -60.52 93.32
CA VAL A 60 -17.74 -59.98 92.39
C VAL A 60 -18.29 -58.73 91.72
N LYS A 61 -17.42 -57.74 91.49
CA LYS A 61 -17.70 -56.53 90.71
C LYS A 61 -16.69 -56.42 89.56
N TYR A 62 -17.20 -56.42 88.34
CA TYR A 62 -16.40 -56.21 87.13
C TYR A 62 -16.19 -54.71 86.89
N ILE A 63 -14.95 -54.31 86.62
CA ILE A 63 -14.59 -52.92 86.32
C ILE A 63 -13.83 -52.90 85.00
N LEU A 64 -14.33 -52.08 84.07
CA LEU A 64 -13.70 -51.82 82.78
C LEU A 64 -13.04 -50.44 82.82
N THR A 65 -11.86 -50.32 82.21
CA THR A 65 -11.09 -49.08 82.03
C THR A 65 -10.40 -49.11 80.66
N GLY A 66 -9.92 -47.96 80.17
CA GLY A 66 -9.27 -47.86 78.85
C GLY A 66 -10.06 -47.02 77.85
N ASP A 67 -9.83 -47.26 76.56
CA ASP A 67 -10.34 -46.46 75.46
C ASP A 67 -11.88 -46.48 75.34
N GLY A 68 -12.52 -45.31 75.38
CA GLY A 68 -13.97 -45.20 75.15
C GLY A 68 -14.84 -45.76 76.28
N VAL A 69 -14.27 -46.14 77.42
CA VAL A 69 -15.04 -46.62 78.58
C VAL A 69 -15.85 -45.48 79.21
N GLY A 70 -17.12 -45.74 79.50
CA GLY A 70 -18.06 -44.77 80.06
C GLY A 70 -18.77 -43.91 79.01
N SER A 71 -18.25 -43.84 77.78
CA SER A 71 -18.87 -43.09 76.67
C SER A 71 -19.32 -43.98 75.52
N LEU A 72 -18.52 -44.98 75.12
CA LEU A 72 -18.75 -45.92 74.02
C LEU A 72 -18.97 -47.35 74.52
N PHE A 73 -18.22 -47.79 75.53
CA PHE A 73 -18.34 -49.12 76.14
C PHE A 73 -18.75 -49.02 77.60
N LEU A 74 -19.76 -49.80 77.99
CA LEU A 74 -20.18 -50.00 79.36
C LEU A 74 -20.08 -51.48 79.70
N ILE A 75 -19.69 -51.77 80.94
CA ILE A 75 -19.73 -53.12 81.48
C ILE A 75 -20.83 -53.21 82.53
N ASP A 76 -21.64 -54.27 82.50
CA ASP A 76 -22.50 -54.59 83.62
C ASP A 76 -21.63 -55.09 84.79
N GLU A 77 -21.67 -54.36 85.89
CA GLU A 77 -20.82 -54.63 87.06
C GLU A 77 -21.09 -56.00 87.70
N ASN A 78 -22.25 -56.61 87.47
CA ASN A 78 -22.65 -57.90 88.06
C ASN A 78 -22.53 -59.06 87.06
N SER A 79 -22.87 -58.86 85.79
CA SER A 79 -22.81 -59.95 84.79
C SER A 79 -21.50 -60.00 84.02
N GLY A 80 -20.74 -58.91 83.98
CA GLY A 80 -19.54 -58.79 83.14
C GLY A 80 -19.84 -58.62 81.65
N ASP A 81 -21.10 -58.36 81.27
CA ASP A 81 -21.49 -58.12 79.88
C ASP A 81 -21.03 -56.74 79.41
N ILE A 82 -20.39 -56.69 78.25
CA ILE A 82 -19.96 -55.43 77.63
C ILE A 82 -21.01 -55.00 76.61
N HIS A 83 -21.42 -53.74 76.70
CA HIS A 83 -22.38 -53.10 75.80
C HIS A 83 -21.77 -51.89 75.12
N ALA A 84 -21.96 -51.80 73.80
CA ALA A 84 -21.72 -50.55 73.08
C ALA A 84 -22.94 -49.63 73.25
N THR A 85 -22.70 -48.40 73.71
CA THR A 85 -23.76 -47.39 73.91
C THR A 85 -24.09 -46.61 72.64
N LYS A 86 -23.19 -46.66 71.65
CA LYS A 86 -23.31 -45.98 70.35
C LYS A 86 -22.94 -46.93 69.22
N ARG A 87 -23.30 -46.55 68.00
CA ARG A 87 -22.79 -47.22 66.79
C ARG A 87 -21.27 -47.01 66.73
N LEU A 88 -20.56 -48.08 66.44
CA LEU A 88 -19.11 -48.08 66.28
C LEU A 88 -18.81 -47.97 64.80
N ASP A 89 -17.91 -47.07 64.45
CA ASP A 89 -17.44 -46.78 63.10
C ASP A 89 -15.96 -47.20 63.03
N ARG A 90 -15.64 -48.09 62.08
CA ARG A 90 -14.30 -48.66 61.94
C ARG A 90 -13.35 -47.64 61.33
N GLU A 91 -13.86 -46.79 60.44
CA GLU A 91 -13.14 -45.74 59.72
C GLU A 91 -12.72 -44.62 60.68
N GLU A 92 -13.51 -44.40 61.74
CA GLU A 92 -13.10 -43.54 62.86
C GLU A 92 -12.05 -44.21 63.74
N ARG A 93 -12.29 -45.45 64.19
CA ARG A 93 -11.34 -46.20 65.02
C ARG A 93 -11.54 -47.72 64.96
N ALA A 94 -10.56 -48.42 64.38
CA ALA A 94 -10.62 -49.86 64.15
C ALA A 94 -10.30 -50.75 65.38
N ILE A 95 -9.53 -50.24 66.35
CA ILE A 95 -9.11 -51.01 67.53
C ILE A 95 -9.24 -50.15 68.79
N TYR A 96 -9.88 -50.72 69.81
CA TYR A 96 -9.98 -50.16 71.15
C TYR A 96 -9.25 -51.07 72.13
N THR A 97 -8.33 -50.49 72.90
CA THR A 97 -7.57 -51.23 73.92
C THR A 97 -8.22 -50.98 75.28
N LEU A 98 -8.67 -52.07 75.90
CA LEU A 98 -9.44 -52.06 77.13
C LEU A 98 -8.76 -52.91 78.19
N HIS A 99 -9.02 -52.53 79.44
CA HIS A 99 -8.41 -53.05 80.64
C HIS A 99 -9.53 -53.49 81.58
N ALA A 100 -9.61 -54.80 81.85
CA ALA A 100 -10.59 -55.35 82.78
C ALA A 100 -9.91 -55.77 84.09
N LYS A 101 -10.54 -55.39 85.20
CA LYS A 101 -10.17 -55.86 86.54
C LYS A 101 -11.38 -56.31 87.31
N VAL A 102 -11.17 -57.22 88.24
CA VAL A 102 -12.23 -57.83 89.03
C VAL A 102 -11.96 -57.55 90.50
N VAL A 103 -12.94 -57.01 91.22
CA VAL A 103 -12.81 -56.66 92.64
C VAL A 103 -13.92 -57.30 93.48
N ASP A 104 -13.65 -57.53 94.76
CA ASP A 104 -14.65 -57.94 95.73
C ASP A 104 -15.61 -56.78 96.01
N LYS A 105 -16.93 -57.00 95.82
CA LYS A 105 -17.97 -55.98 95.94
C LYS A 105 -18.09 -55.38 97.35
N ARG A 106 -17.66 -56.11 98.38
CA ARG A 106 -17.75 -55.71 99.79
C ARG A 106 -16.46 -55.06 100.29
N THR A 107 -15.30 -55.50 99.81
CA THR A 107 -13.99 -55.02 100.30
C THR A 107 -13.24 -54.14 99.30
N ASN A 108 -13.71 -54.03 98.05
CA ASN A 108 -13.03 -53.38 96.93
C ASN A 108 -11.59 -53.86 96.70
N LYS A 109 -11.23 -55.04 97.23
CA LYS A 109 -9.91 -55.63 97.02
C LYS A 109 -9.87 -56.30 95.66
N THR A 110 -8.80 -56.05 94.90
CA THR A 110 -8.55 -56.69 93.61
C THR A 110 -8.46 -58.21 93.76
N LEU A 111 -9.37 -58.91 93.08
CA LEU A 111 -9.45 -60.37 93.02
C LEU A 111 -8.67 -60.92 91.82
N GLU A 112 -8.75 -60.24 90.69
CA GLU A 112 -7.95 -60.53 89.50
C GLU A 112 -7.24 -59.28 88.99
N ALA A 113 -6.02 -59.47 88.50
CA ALA A 113 -5.17 -58.40 88.01
C ALA A 113 -5.75 -57.74 86.75
N ASP A 114 -5.30 -56.51 86.50
CA ASP A 114 -5.67 -55.75 85.31
C ASP A 114 -5.20 -56.49 84.05
N THR A 115 -6.15 -56.87 83.20
CA THR A 115 -5.92 -57.65 81.98
C THR A 115 -6.30 -56.83 80.76
N GLU A 116 -5.34 -56.65 79.87
CA GLU A 116 -5.51 -55.93 78.61
C GLU A 116 -6.16 -56.85 77.55
N PHE A 117 -7.16 -56.34 76.85
CA PHE A 117 -7.73 -56.98 75.68
C PHE A 117 -8.12 -55.94 74.62
N ASN A 118 -8.12 -56.35 73.36
CA ASN A 118 -8.42 -55.48 72.23
C ASN A 118 -9.79 -55.82 71.65
N ILE A 119 -10.67 -54.83 71.54
CA ILE A 119 -11.87 -54.92 70.72
C ILE A 119 -11.50 -54.47 69.31
N LYS A 120 -11.47 -55.43 68.37
CA LYS A 120 -11.30 -55.16 66.94
C LYS A 120 -12.68 -54.99 66.30
N ILE A 121 -12.90 -53.87 65.64
CA ILE A 121 -14.11 -53.63 64.87
C ILE A 121 -13.93 -54.27 63.50
N HIS A 122 -14.89 -55.11 63.11
CA HIS A 122 -14.91 -55.70 61.77
C HIS A 122 -15.52 -54.70 60.79
N ASP A 123 -14.90 -54.64 59.62
CA ASP A 123 -15.33 -53.80 58.53
C ASP A 123 -16.68 -54.23 57.94
N ILE A 124 -17.46 -53.26 57.47
CA ILE A 124 -18.65 -53.45 56.64
C ILE A 124 -18.52 -52.52 55.43
N ASN A 125 -19.08 -52.93 54.29
CA ASN A 125 -18.98 -52.13 53.06
C ASN A 125 -19.97 -50.95 53.07
N ASP A 126 -19.69 -49.91 53.85
CA ASP A 126 -20.56 -48.75 54.02
C ASP A 126 -19.99 -47.42 53.49
N ASN A 127 -18.77 -47.44 52.93
CA ASN A 127 -18.21 -46.31 52.19
C ASN A 127 -18.19 -46.60 50.69
N GLU A 128 -18.56 -45.62 49.88
CA GLU A 128 -18.47 -45.75 48.43
C GLU A 128 -17.11 -45.26 47.89
N PRO A 129 -16.62 -45.82 46.78
CA PRO A 129 -15.39 -45.36 46.14
C PRO A 129 -15.46 -43.88 45.77
N LYS A 130 -14.47 -43.10 46.19
CA LYS A 130 -14.39 -41.67 45.89
C LYS A 130 -13.21 -41.33 44.99
N PHE A 131 -13.46 -40.70 43.85
CA PHE A 131 -12.41 -40.21 42.96
C PHE A 131 -11.66 -39.00 43.55
N SER A 132 -10.37 -38.89 43.22
CA SER A 132 -9.53 -37.77 43.69
C SER A 132 -9.95 -36.40 43.14
N LYS A 133 -10.65 -36.38 41.99
CA LYS A 133 -11.18 -35.20 41.32
C LYS A 133 -12.59 -35.49 40.81
N ASP A 134 -13.43 -34.47 40.78
CA ASP A 134 -14.79 -34.57 40.20
C ASP A 134 -14.72 -34.69 38.67
N ILE A 135 -13.81 -33.94 38.04
CA ILE A 135 -13.55 -33.95 36.60
C ILE A 135 -12.04 -34.06 36.33
N TYR A 136 -11.66 -34.92 35.39
CA TYR A 136 -10.30 -35.03 34.87
C TYR A 136 -10.23 -34.44 33.45
N PHE A 137 -9.14 -33.72 33.15
CA PHE A 137 -8.86 -33.20 31.82
C PHE A 137 -7.61 -33.89 31.27
N ALA A 138 -7.71 -34.36 30.04
CA ALA A 138 -6.60 -35.00 29.34
C ALA A 138 -6.60 -34.60 27.87
N SER A 139 -5.44 -34.70 27.24
CA SER A 139 -5.30 -34.55 25.80
C SER A 139 -4.48 -35.70 25.24
N VAL A 140 -4.83 -36.14 24.05
CA VAL A 140 -4.15 -37.22 23.33
C VAL A 140 -4.03 -36.80 21.86
N PRO A 141 -2.88 -37.01 21.19
CA PRO A 141 -2.77 -36.79 19.76
C PRO A 141 -3.82 -37.56 19.00
N GLU A 142 -4.40 -36.93 17.98
CA GLU A 142 -5.21 -37.65 17.02
C GLU A 142 -4.40 -38.70 16.27
N MET A 143 -5.10 -39.62 15.61
CA MET A 143 -4.52 -40.79 14.94
C MET A 143 -3.61 -41.66 15.82
N SER A 144 -3.65 -41.47 17.15
CA SER A 144 -2.90 -42.31 18.10
C SER A 144 -3.27 -43.78 17.93
N ASP A 145 -2.24 -44.63 17.96
CA ASP A 145 -2.42 -46.08 17.91
C ASP A 145 -3.34 -46.58 19.04
N VAL A 146 -4.06 -47.66 18.78
CA VAL A 146 -4.91 -48.31 19.79
C VAL A 146 -4.04 -48.79 20.96
N GLY A 147 -4.44 -48.45 22.18
CA GLY A 147 -3.72 -48.78 23.42
C GLY A 147 -2.83 -47.65 23.95
N THR A 148 -2.78 -46.50 23.27
CA THR A 148 -2.07 -45.29 23.73
C THR A 148 -2.65 -44.82 25.06
N SER A 149 -1.78 -44.57 26.04
CA SER A 149 -2.18 -44.13 27.38
C SER A 149 -2.58 -42.67 27.37
N VAL A 150 -3.81 -42.36 27.81
CA VAL A 150 -4.35 -40.99 27.84
C VAL A 150 -4.16 -40.38 29.23
N ILE A 151 -4.74 -41.00 30.26
CA ILE A 151 -4.67 -40.52 31.65
C ILE A 151 -4.99 -41.67 32.60
N GLN A 152 -4.45 -41.61 33.82
CA GLN A 152 -4.81 -42.51 34.91
C GLN A 152 -5.75 -41.79 35.88
N VAL A 153 -6.92 -42.38 36.13
CA VAL A 153 -7.84 -41.91 37.18
C VAL A 153 -7.67 -42.73 38.45
N THR A 154 -7.86 -42.10 39.61
CA THR A 154 -7.68 -42.76 40.90
C THR A 154 -8.89 -42.51 41.78
N ALA A 155 -9.46 -43.59 42.27
CA ALA A 155 -10.45 -43.61 43.34
C ALA A 155 -9.88 -44.28 44.58
N THR A 156 -10.38 -43.86 45.74
CA THR A 156 -10.03 -44.40 47.06
C THR A 156 -11.30 -44.79 47.79
N ASP A 157 -11.24 -45.90 48.50
CA ASP A 157 -12.30 -46.40 49.36
C ASP A 157 -11.80 -46.38 50.82
N ALA A 158 -12.66 -46.02 51.76
CA ALA A 158 -12.29 -45.92 53.17
C ALA A 158 -12.34 -47.28 53.89
N ASP A 159 -13.01 -48.28 53.29
CA ASP A 159 -13.20 -49.61 53.84
C ASP A 159 -11.89 -50.44 53.85
N ASP A 160 -11.90 -51.66 54.41
CA ASP A 160 -10.69 -52.45 54.63
C ASP A 160 -10.46 -53.33 53.41
N GLN A 161 -9.32 -53.17 52.77
CA GLN A 161 -8.98 -53.93 51.56
C GLN A 161 -8.85 -55.44 51.84
N THR A 162 -8.52 -55.83 53.07
CA THR A 162 -8.27 -57.23 53.45
C THR A 162 -9.52 -57.96 53.92
N TYR A 163 -10.54 -57.25 54.38
CA TYR A 163 -11.77 -57.83 54.88
C TYR A 163 -12.82 -57.87 53.77
N GLY A 164 -13.16 -59.07 53.27
CA GLY A 164 -14.24 -59.23 52.28
C GLY A 164 -13.99 -58.59 50.90
N ASN A 165 -12.78 -58.06 50.65
CA ASN A 165 -12.45 -57.21 49.49
C ASN A 165 -13.26 -55.90 49.44
N SER A 166 -13.78 -55.38 50.57
CA SER A 166 -14.62 -54.18 50.60
C SER A 166 -13.96 -53.04 49.82
N ALA A 167 -12.74 -52.62 50.18
CA ALA A 167 -12.03 -51.56 49.47
C ALA A 167 -11.27 -51.99 48.18
N LYS A 168 -11.55 -53.17 47.61
CA LYS A 168 -10.92 -53.58 46.34
C LYS A 168 -11.70 -53.04 45.15
N LEU A 169 -11.13 -52.03 44.50
CA LEU A 169 -11.74 -51.32 43.38
C LEU A 169 -11.55 -52.03 42.04
N VAL A 170 -12.57 -51.96 41.21
CA VAL A 170 -12.54 -52.31 39.78
C VAL A 170 -13.09 -51.13 38.97
N TYR A 171 -12.32 -50.68 37.99
CA TYR A 171 -12.69 -49.57 37.12
C TYR A 171 -13.43 -50.08 35.87
N SER A 172 -14.45 -49.33 35.44
CA SER A 172 -15.21 -49.60 34.21
C SER A 172 -15.66 -48.31 33.53
N ILE A 173 -15.98 -48.38 32.23
CA ILE A 173 -16.52 -47.25 31.46
C ILE A 173 -18.04 -47.40 31.40
N LEU A 174 -18.76 -46.37 31.85
CA LEU A 174 -20.22 -46.28 31.69
C LEU A 174 -20.59 -45.60 30.37
N GLN A 175 -19.82 -44.58 29.95
CA GLN A 175 -20.03 -43.83 28.72
C GLN A 175 -18.67 -43.46 28.12
N GLY A 176 -18.51 -43.61 26.80
CA GLY A 176 -17.24 -43.32 26.10
C GLY A 176 -16.74 -44.45 25.19
N GLN A 177 -17.39 -45.61 25.24
CA GLN A 177 -17.21 -46.67 24.23
C GLN A 177 -17.84 -46.24 22.89
N PRO A 178 -17.25 -46.64 21.73
CA PRO A 178 -16.10 -47.53 21.56
C PRO A 178 -14.73 -46.82 21.55
N TYR A 179 -14.67 -45.51 21.81
CA TYR A 179 -13.47 -44.69 21.60
C TYR A 179 -12.34 -44.96 22.61
N PHE A 180 -12.70 -45.23 23.86
CA PHE A 180 -11.74 -45.45 24.94
C PHE A 180 -11.97 -46.78 25.67
N SER A 181 -10.91 -47.28 26.29
CA SER A 181 -10.89 -48.42 27.21
C SER A 181 -10.27 -48.00 28.53
N VAL A 182 -10.60 -48.68 29.62
CA VAL A 182 -10.01 -48.45 30.95
C VAL A 182 -9.44 -49.76 31.46
N ASP A 183 -8.23 -49.71 32.01
CA ASP A 183 -7.63 -50.80 32.75
C ASP A 183 -8.40 -50.99 34.07
N SER A 184 -8.92 -52.20 34.27
CA SER A 184 -9.81 -52.52 35.40
C SER A 184 -9.12 -52.42 36.76
N ASP A 185 -7.80 -52.58 36.80
CA ASP A 185 -7.05 -52.73 38.06
C ASP A 185 -6.42 -51.41 38.50
N ASN A 186 -5.95 -50.60 37.55
CA ASN A 186 -5.20 -49.37 37.85
C ASN A 186 -5.87 -48.08 37.38
N GLY A 187 -7.00 -48.15 36.64
CA GLY A 187 -7.75 -46.98 36.20
C GLY A 187 -7.10 -46.19 35.04
N THR A 188 -6.15 -46.79 34.31
CA THR A 188 -5.53 -46.15 33.14
C THR A 188 -6.46 -46.19 31.94
N ILE A 189 -6.83 -45.03 31.41
CA ILE A 189 -7.64 -44.89 30.20
C ILE A 189 -6.72 -44.92 28.98
N ARG A 190 -7.08 -45.72 27.98
CA ARG A 190 -6.36 -45.89 26.72
C ARG A 190 -7.27 -45.70 25.53
N THR A 191 -6.71 -45.29 24.39
CA THR A 191 -7.42 -45.28 23.10
C THR A 191 -7.85 -46.71 22.72
N ALA A 192 -9.08 -46.87 22.24
CA ALA A 192 -9.64 -48.17 21.87
C ALA A 192 -10.11 -48.22 20.40
N LEU A 193 -10.32 -47.06 19.78
CA LEU A 193 -10.66 -46.93 18.38
C LEU A 193 -9.46 -46.36 17.59
N PRO A 194 -9.07 -46.96 16.45
CA PRO A 194 -8.05 -46.38 15.59
C PRO A 194 -8.58 -45.15 14.83
N ASN A 195 -7.68 -44.33 14.31
CA ASN A 195 -7.98 -43.20 13.42
C ASN A 195 -9.02 -42.24 14.01
N MET A 196 -8.91 -41.95 15.31
CA MET A 196 -9.66 -40.86 15.92
C MET A 196 -9.12 -39.55 15.37
N ASP A 197 -10.03 -38.71 14.88
CA ASP A 197 -9.76 -37.59 14.00
C ASP A 197 -10.39 -36.33 14.60
N ARG A 198 -9.58 -35.30 14.83
CA ARG A 198 -9.97 -34.06 15.52
C ARG A 198 -10.91 -33.25 14.63
N GLU A 199 -10.67 -33.21 13.33
CA GLU A 199 -11.44 -32.51 12.29
C GLU A 199 -12.88 -33.04 12.26
N THR A 200 -13.06 -34.34 12.50
CA THR A 200 -14.38 -34.96 12.67
C THR A 200 -14.96 -34.69 14.05
N LYS A 201 -14.18 -34.90 15.12
CA LYS A 201 -14.63 -34.71 16.51
C LYS A 201 -13.47 -34.50 17.47
N GLU A 202 -13.29 -33.27 17.92
CA GLU A 202 -12.23 -32.88 18.87
C GLU A 202 -12.47 -33.33 20.32
N ASN A 203 -13.72 -33.23 20.80
CA ASN A 203 -14.02 -33.32 22.23
C ASN A 203 -14.78 -34.61 22.59
N TYR A 204 -14.25 -35.35 23.57
CA TYR A 204 -14.85 -36.57 24.10
C TYR A 204 -15.09 -36.48 25.60
N GLN A 205 -16.24 -36.99 26.04
CA GLN A 205 -16.56 -37.14 27.45
C GLN A 205 -16.68 -38.62 27.79
N VAL A 206 -15.89 -39.06 28.77
CA VAL A 206 -15.86 -40.44 29.24
C VAL A 206 -16.30 -40.48 30.69
N VAL A 207 -17.31 -41.27 31.03
CA VAL A 207 -17.76 -41.47 32.41
C VAL A 207 -17.17 -42.76 32.93
N ILE A 208 -16.31 -42.64 33.93
CA ILE A 208 -15.65 -43.78 34.60
C ILE A 208 -16.39 -44.09 35.89
N GLN A 209 -16.60 -45.38 36.13
CA GLN A 209 -17.09 -45.91 37.39
C GLN A 209 -15.97 -46.66 38.10
N ALA A 210 -15.82 -46.43 39.40
CA ALA A 210 -15.05 -47.27 40.29
C ALA A 210 -16.05 -48.03 41.18
N LYS A 211 -15.96 -49.35 41.19
CA LYS A 211 -16.84 -50.21 41.97
C LYS A 211 -16.04 -51.04 42.96
N ASP A 212 -16.48 -51.04 44.20
CA ASP A 212 -15.86 -51.75 45.32
C ASP A 212 -16.16 -53.27 45.26
N MET A 213 -15.79 -54.03 46.30
CA MET A 213 -16.03 -55.48 46.40
C MET A 213 -15.53 -56.27 45.17
N ALA A 214 -14.43 -55.84 44.56
CA ALA A 214 -13.91 -56.38 43.30
C ALA A 214 -14.94 -56.41 42.15
N GLY A 215 -15.88 -55.46 42.13
CA GLY A 215 -16.92 -55.32 41.11
C GLY A 215 -18.15 -56.23 41.29
N GLN A 216 -18.26 -56.99 42.38
CA GLN A 216 -19.32 -57.99 42.61
C GLN A 216 -20.74 -57.37 42.76
N MET A 217 -21.78 -58.20 42.62
CA MET A 217 -23.16 -57.78 42.88
C MET A 217 -23.35 -57.52 44.38
N GLY A 218 -23.61 -56.25 44.74
CA GLY A 218 -23.71 -55.79 46.13
C GLY A 218 -22.76 -54.64 46.48
N GLY A 219 -21.74 -54.41 45.65
CA GLY A 219 -20.78 -53.33 45.85
C GLY A 219 -21.31 -51.93 45.50
N LEU A 220 -20.81 -50.92 46.23
CA LEU A 220 -21.06 -49.50 45.99
C LEU A 220 -20.18 -48.97 44.86
N SER A 221 -20.57 -47.85 44.27
CA SER A 221 -19.89 -47.32 43.10
C SER A 221 -19.83 -45.80 43.09
N GLY A 222 -18.63 -45.25 42.92
CA GLY A 222 -18.42 -43.86 42.57
C GLY A 222 -18.31 -43.66 41.07
N THR A 223 -18.60 -42.45 40.60
CA THR A 223 -18.41 -42.06 39.19
C THR A 223 -17.68 -40.73 39.06
N THR A 224 -16.94 -40.56 37.97
CA THR A 224 -16.28 -39.30 37.59
C THR A 224 -16.33 -39.12 36.08
N THR A 225 -16.20 -37.88 35.61
CA THR A 225 -16.15 -37.56 34.18
C THR A 225 -14.74 -37.16 33.76
N VAL A 226 -14.28 -37.70 32.64
CA VAL A 226 -13.01 -37.36 31.99
C VAL A 226 -13.32 -36.65 30.68
N SER A 227 -12.89 -35.40 30.58
CA SER A 227 -12.95 -34.61 29.35
C SER A 227 -11.63 -34.78 28.60
N ILE A 228 -11.70 -35.44 27.44
CA ILE A 228 -10.55 -35.74 26.60
C ILE A 228 -10.64 -34.88 25.34
N THR A 229 -9.59 -34.12 25.06
CA THR A 229 -9.46 -33.29 23.86
C THR A 229 -8.39 -33.89 22.94
N LEU A 230 -8.74 -34.14 21.69
CA LEU A 230 -7.74 -34.53 20.69
C LEU A 230 -6.82 -33.35 20.41
N SER A 231 -5.50 -33.55 20.52
CA SER A 231 -4.53 -32.56 20.07
C SER A 231 -4.24 -32.77 18.58
N ASP A 232 -4.19 -31.64 17.89
CA ASP A 232 -3.98 -31.51 16.44
C ASP A 232 -2.61 -32.02 16.00
N GLU A 233 -2.59 -32.79 14.92
CA GLU A 233 -1.40 -33.26 14.20
C GLU A 233 -1.48 -32.76 12.75
N ASN A 234 -0.34 -32.48 12.10
CA ASN A 234 -0.37 -31.99 10.72
C ASN A 234 -0.64 -33.13 9.73
N ASP A 235 -1.91 -33.50 9.56
CA ASP A 235 -2.38 -34.57 8.70
C ASP A 235 -3.25 -34.06 7.54
N SER A 236 -3.80 -32.85 7.64
CA SER A 236 -4.64 -32.23 6.61
C SER A 236 -3.87 -31.19 5.80
N PRO A 237 -3.42 -31.51 4.58
CA PRO A 237 -2.67 -30.57 3.77
C PRO A 237 -3.53 -29.43 3.19
N PRO A 238 -2.94 -28.28 2.83
CA PRO A 238 -3.65 -27.16 2.24
C PRO A 238 -4.18 -27.55 0.87
N ARG A 239 -5.45 -27.25 0.61
CA ARG A 239 -6.14 -27.54 -0.65
C ARG A 239 -6.82 -26.32 -1.23
N PHE A 240 -6.59 -26.05 -2.51
CA PHE A 240 -7.35 -25.04 -3.23
C PHE A 240 -8.77 -25.56 -3.50
N ALA A 241 -9.77 -24.72 -3.25
CA ALA A 241 -11.15 -25.04 -3.65
C ALA A 241 -11.30 -25.10 -5.18
N ASN A 242 -10.48 -24.33 -5.91
CA ASN A 242 -10.46 -24.27 -7.37
C ASN A 242 -9.03 -24.43 -7.89
N HIS A 243 -8.83 -25.29 -8.89
CA HIS A 243 -7.52 -25.47 -9.54
C HIS A 243 -7.18 -24.38 -10.58
N THR A 244 -8.07 -23.42 -10.80
CA THR A 244 -7.82 -22.30 -11.73
C THR A 244 -8.40 -21.00 -11.21
N PHE A 245 -7.55 -19.99 -11.08
CA PHE A 245 -7.92 -18.63 -10.70
C PHE A 245 -7.79 -17.71 -11.91
N ARG A 246 -8.78 -16.84 -12.13
CA ARG A 246 -8.77 -15.83 -13.18
C ARG A 246 -8.76 -14.47 -12.51
N LEU A 247 -7.73 -13.69 -12.80
CA LEU A 247 -7.56 -12.33 -12.30
C LEU A 247 -7.38 -11.40 -13.49
N SER A 248 -7.71 -10.12 -13.32
CA SER A 248 -7.38 -9.09 -14.28
C SER A 248 -6.73 -7.90 -13.60
N THR A 249 -5.91 -7.17 -14.35
CA THR A 249 -5.24 -5.95 -13.88
C THR A 249 -4.96 -5.05 -15.06
N LEU A 250 -4.98 -3.75 -14.83
CA LEU A 250 -4.60 -2.75 -15.83
C LEU A 250 -3.10 -2.82 -16.10
N GLU A 251 -2.66 -2.54 -17.31
CA GLU A 251 -1.22 -2.46 -17.59
C GLU A 251 -0.53 -1.30 -16.86
N SER A 252 -1.28 -0.23 -16.57
CA SER A 252 -0.85 0.93 -15.79
C SER A 252 -0.67 0.63 -14.30
N ALA A 253 -0.92 -0.61 -13.85
CA ALA A 253 -0.74 -1.01 -12.46
C ALA A 253 0.72 -0.83 -12.00
N GLU A 254 0.89 -0.05 -10.92
CA GLU A 254 2.21 0.22 -10.35
C GLU A 254 2.88 -1.05 -9.82
N VAL A 255 4.22 -1.04 -9.83
CA VAL A 255 5.01 -2.11 -9.21
C VAL A 255 4.70 -2.19 -7.71
N GLY A 256 4.26 -3.36 -7.26
CA GLY A 256 3.81 -3.64 -5.90
C GLY A 256 2.29 -3.67 -5.73
N ALA A 257 1.51 -3.22 -6.72
CA ALA A 257 0.05 -3.25 -6.68
C ALA A 257 -0.48 -4.69 -6.53
N ALA A 258 -1.52 -4.86 -5.72
CA ALA A 258 -2.17 -6.15 -5.51
C ALA A 258 -3.19 -6.43 -6.63
N ILE A 259 -3.01 -7.55 -7.33
CA ILE A 259 -3.84 -7.97 -8.46
C ILE A 259 -5.03 -8.80 -7.98
N GLY A 260 -4.81 -9.63 -6.96
CA GLY A 260 -5.84 -10.50 -6.44
C GLY A 260 -5.35 -11.36 -5.29
N ARG A 261 -6.30 -12.07 -4.68
CA ARG A 261 -6.07 -12.97 -3.55
C ARG A 261 -6.50 -14.37 -3.94
N ILE A 262 -5.70 -15.35 -3.58
CA ILE A 262 -6.03 -16.77 -3.72
C ILE A 262 -5.96 -17.43 -2.35
N LYS A 263 -6.83 -18.41 -2.12
CA LYS A 263 -6.95 -19.06 -0.82
C LYS A 263 -7.00 -20.57 -0.99
N ALA A 264 -6.11 -21.24 -0.28
CA ALA A 264 -6.23 -22.65 0.06
C ALA A 264 -6.88 -22.80 1.44
N ASN A 265 -7.50 -23.94 1.68
CA ASN A 265 -8.07 -24.29 2.96
C ASN A 265 -7.28 -25.45 3.54
N ASP A 266 -6.97 -25.33 4.82
CA ASP A 266 -6.30 -26.32 5.65
C ASP A 266 -7.22 -26.58 6.85
N ALA A 267 -7.43 -27.85 7.20
CA ALA A 267 -8.40 -28.24 8.23
C ALA A 267 -7.78 -28.30 9.63
N ASP A 268 -6.45 -28.29 9.72
CA ASP A 268 -5.68 -28.30 10.97
C ASP A 268 -5.85 -26.98 11.74
N VAL A 269 -5.22 -26.87 12.91
CA VAL A 269 -5.30 -25.66 13.75
C VAL A 269 -3.93 -25.13 14.15
N GLY A 270 -3.85 -23.81 14.31
CA GLY A 270 -2.64 -23.15 14.78
C GLY A 270 -1.51 -23.29 13.77
N ARG A 271 -0.35 -23.78 14.21
CA ARG A 271 0.85 -23.87 13.37
C ARG A 271 0.73 -24.91 12.27
N ASN A 272 -0.04 -25.97 12.47
CA ASN A 272 -0.19 -27.02 11.47
C ASN A 272 -0.93 -26.49 10.22
N ALA A 273 -1.91 -25.60 10.42
CA ALA A 273 -2.61 -24.89 9.35
C ALA A 273 -1.90 -23.64 8.78
N GLU A 274 -0.68 -23.30 9.24
CA GLU A 274 0.06 -22.15 8.69
C GLU A 274 0.63 -22.49 7.30
N MET A 275 0.22 -21.73 6.29
CA MET A 275 0.52 -22.00 4.88
C MET A 275 1.51 -20.98 4.30
N GLN A 276 2.22 -21.37 3.25
CA GLN A 276 3.06 -20.49 2.45
C GLN A 276 2.78 -20.67 0.96
N TYR A 277 2.59 -19.55 0.25
CA TYR A 277 2.38 -19.56 -1.20
C TYR A 277 3.66 -19.21 -1.94
N SER A 278 3.87 -19.84 -3.09
CA SER A 278 4.99 -19.55 -3.98
C SER A 278 4.59 -19.71 -5.45
N ILE A 279 5.15 -18.87 -6.32
CA ILE A 279 5.00 -19.02 -7.77
C ILE A 279 6.09 -19.98 -8.25
N VAL A 280 5.74 -21.05 -8.96
CA VAL A 280 6.69 -22.09 -9.39
C VAL A 280 7.29 -21.79 -10.76
N ASP A 281 6.50 -21.18 -11.65
CA ASP A 281 6.92 -20.91 -13.03
C ASP A 281 7.78 -19.66 -13.14
N ARG A 282 8.86 -19.73 -13.93
CA ARG A 282 9.79 -18.60 -14.14
C ARG A 282 9.11 -17.38 -14.75
N ASP A 283 8.28 -17.59 -15.78
CA ASP A 283 7.52 -16.53 -16.45
C ASP A 283 6.63 -15.76 -15.45
N GLY A 284 6.08 -16.47 -14.45
CA GLY A 284 5.30 -15.87 -13.37
C GLY A 284 6.18 -15.14 -12.36
N GLN A 285 7.30 -15.73 -11.94
CA GLN A 285 8.24 -15.15 -10.96
C GLN A 285 8.94 -13.87 -11.44
N ASP A 286 9.12 -13.70 -12.74
CA ASP A 286 9.79 -12.53 -13.31
C ASP A 286 8.88 -11.29 -13.28
N ILE A 287 7.57 -11.48 -13.49
CA ILE A 287 6.58 -10.39 -13.63
C ILE A 287 5.74 -10.19 -12.38
N PHE A 288 5.47 -11.26 -11.62
CA PHE A 288 4.63 -11.24 -10.43
C PHE A 288 5.37 -11.77 -9.20
N THR A 289 4.85 -11.40 -8.04
CA THR A 289 5.26 -11.96 -6.75
C THR A 289 4.02 -12.32 -5.95
N ILE A 290 4.16 -13.24 -5.00
CA ILE A 290 3.08 -13.65 -4.10
C ILE A 290 3.56 -13.54 -2.67
N ILE A 291 2.72 -12.97 -1.81
CA ILE A 291 2.97 -12.89 -0.36
C ILE A 291 1.84 -13.58 0.38
N THR A 292 2.16 -14.29 1.47
CA THR A 292 1.13 -14.83 2.36
C THR A 292 0.72 -13.75 3.37
N ASP A 293 -0.58 -13.47 3.45
CA ASP A 293 -1.17 -12.68 4.54
C ASP A 293 -1.19 -13.52 5.82
N GLN A 294 -0.46 -13.09 6.86
CA GLN A 294 -0.34 -13.86 8.10
C GLN A 294 -1.66 -13.99 8.86
N ASN A 295 -2.60 -13.04 8.68
CA ASN A 295 -3.87 -13.04 9.40
C ASN A 295 -4.92 -13.89 8.69
N THR A 296 -5.03 -13.76 7.37
CA THR A 296 -6.07 -14.46 6.58
C THR A 296 -5.59 -15.77 5.98
N GLN A 297 -4.27 -16.02 5.97
CA GLN A 297 -3.61 -17.14 5.31
C GLN A 297 -3.90 -17.18 3.79
N GLU A 298 -4.11 -16.01 3.18
CA GLU A 298 -4.33 -15.87 1.74
C GLU A 298 -3.04 -15.51 1.00
N GLY A 299 -2.89 -16.01 -0.22
CA GLY A 299 -1.83 -15.61 -1.13
C GLY A 299 -2.24 -14.34 -1.89
N ILE A 300 -1.59 -13.22 -1.61
CA ILE A 300 -1.80 -11.94 -2.31
C ILE A 300 -0.79 -11.86 -3.46
N ILE A 301 -1.29 -11.84 -4.69
CA ILE A 301 -0.48 -11.71 -5.90
C ILE A 301 -0.28 -10.23 -6.20
N ARG A 302 0.98 -9.83 -6.44
CA ARG A 302 1.38 -8.44 -6.71
C ARG A 302 2.21 -8.32 -7.98
N VAL A 303 2.14 -7.15 -8.60
CA VAL A 303 2.99 -6.77 -9.74
C VAL A 303 4.43 -6.61 -9.24
N LYS A 304 5.39 -7.30 -9.88
CA LYS A 304 6.83 -7.16 -9.59
C LYS A 304 7.54 -6.30 -10.64
N LYS A 305 7.02 -6.28 -11.87
CA LYS A 305 7.55 -5.49 -12.99
C LYS A 305 6.41 -4.86 -13.77
N GLN A 306 6.66 -3.69 -14.36
CA GLN A 306 5.70 -2.99 -15.20
C GLN A 306 5.15 -3.90 -16.31
N LEU A 307 3.84 -3.80 -16.50
CA LEU A 307 3.07 -4.57 -17.46
C LEU A 307 2.98 -3.79 -18.78
N ASP A 308 2.77 -4.51 -19.87
CA ASP A 308 2.77 -4.01 -21.25
C ASP A 308 1.79 -4.91 -22.02
N TYR A 309 0.60 -4.38 -22.27
CA TYR A 309 -0.51 -5.11 -22.87
C TYR A 309 -0.19 -5.49 -24.33
N GLU A 310 0.42 -4.58 -25.07
CA GLU A 310 0.84 -4.68 -26.47
C GLU A 310 1.78 -5.88 -26.66
N ARG A 311 2.67 -6.08 -25.69
CA ARG A 311 3.64 -7.17 -25.69
C ARG A 311 3.05 -8.49 -25.24
N LYS A 312 2.26 -8.52 -24.16
CA LYS A 312 1.67 -9.78 -23.64
C LYS A 312 0.39 -9.55 -22.83
N LYS A 313 -0.74 -9.80 -23.49
CA LYS A 313 -2.11 -9.67 -22.95
C LYS A 313 -2.51 -10.67 -21.86
N THR A 314 -1.82 -11.80 -21.73
CA THR A 314 -2.21 -12.85 -20.77
C THR A 314 -1.00 -13.59 -20.24
N PHE A 315 -0.98 -13.75 -18.92
CA PHE A 315 -0.03 -14.56 -18.19
C PHE A 315 -0.74 -15.78 -17.61
N SER A 316 -0.07 -16.93 -17.62
CA SER A 316 -0.55 -18.14 -16.96
C SER A 316 0.63 -18.78 -16.25
N PHE A 317 0.51 -18.96 -14.94
CA PHE A 317 1.57 -19.54 -14.11
C PHE A 317 0.97 -20.35 -12.97
N LYS A 318 1.70 -21.37 -12.53
CA LYS A 318 1.35 -22.23 -11.40
C LYS A 318 1.78 -21.59 -10.09
N VAL A 319 0.85 -21.56 -9.14
CA VAL A 319 1.10 -21.25 -7.74
C VAL A 319 1.02 -22.55 -6.94
N GLU A 320 2.00 -22.76 -6.07
CA GLU A 320 2.05 -23.85 -5.11
C GLU A 320 1.80 -23.28 -3.70
N VAL A 321 1.03 -24.01 -2.91
CA VAL A 321 0.82 -23.75 -1.48
C VAL A 321 1.36 -24.92 -0.68
N THR A 322 2.03 -24.64 0.43
CA THR A 322 2.63 -25.66 1.31
C THR A 322 2.44 -25.30 2.78
N ASN A 323 2.30 -26.29 3.67
CA ASN A 323 2.44 -26.02 5.11
C ASN A 323 3.86 -25.55 5.43
N THR A 324 3.97 -24.64 6.38
CA THR A 324 5.26 -24.12 6.87
C THR A 324 5.99 -25.10 7.78
N TYR A 325 5.25 -25.95 8.51
CA TYR A 325 5.79 -26.95 9.42
C TYR A 325 5.51 -28.36 8.91
N LEU A 326 6.46 -28.90 8.15
CA LEU A 326 6.38 -30.28 7.66
C LEU A 326 6.78 -31.26 8.75
N ASP A 327 5.92 -32.24 9.07
CA ASP A 327 6.29 -33.32 9.98
C ASP A 327 7.24 -34.32 9.25
N PRO A 328 8.44 -34.59 9.80
CA PRO A 328 9.40 -35.54 9.23
C PRO A 328 8.86 -36.95 9.00
N ARG A 329 7.84 -37.39 9.75
CA ARG A 329 7.19 -38.71 9.60
C ARG A 329 6.60 -38.91 8.21
N PHE A 330 6.22 -37.83 7.54
CA PHE A 330 5.52 -37.84 6.26
C PHE A 330 6.37 -37.31 5.08
N MET A 331 7.63 -36.91 5.34
CA MET A 331 8.57 -36.42 4.30
C MET A 331 8.98 -37.48 3.27
N TYR A 332 8.90 -38.78 3.61
CA TYR A 332 9.39 -39.88 2.76
C TYR A 332 8.31 -40.54 1.90
N SER A 333 7.12 -39.94 1.81
CA SER A 333 6.08 -40.43 0.90
C SER A 333 6.38 -39.98 -0.54
N PRO A 334 6.26 -40.88 -1.55
CA PRO A 334 6.59 -40.58 -2.95
C PRO A 334 5.78 -39.43 -3.57
N ASN A 335 4.66 -39.03 -2.95
CA ASN A 335 3.96 -37.77 -3.19
C ASN A 335 3.84 -37.05 -1.84
N PRO A 336 4.57 -35.95 -1.58
CA PRO A 336 4.44 -35.22 -0.33
C PRO A 336 3.01 -34.65 -0.25
N PRO A 337 2.19 -35.06 0.74
CA PRO A 337 0.77 -34.70 0.78
C PRO A 337 0.55 -33.19 1.05
N PHE A 338 1.54 -32.51 1.65
CA PHE A 338 1.54 -31.13 2.17
C PHE A 338 1.63 -30.02 1.13
N LYS A 339 1.38 -30.33 -0.13
CA LYS A 339 1.37 -29.31 -1.17
C LYS A 339 0.22 -29.50 -2.14
N ASP A 340 -0.29 -28.37 -2.61
CA ASP A 340 -1.27 -28.31 -3.68
C ASP A 340 -0.87 -27.22 -4.66
N ASP A 341 -1.33 -27.35 -5.89
CA ASP A 341 -1.05 -26.39 -6.93
C ASP A 341 -2.29 -25.95 -7.70
N ALA A 342 -2.29 -24.70 -8.12
CA ALA A 342 -3.35 -24.11 -8.92
C ALA A 342 -2.78 -23.23 -10.03
N MET A 343 -3.49 -23.20 -11.16
CA MET A 343 -3.15 -22.34 -12.28
C MET A 343 -3.76 -20.95 -12.08
N VAL A 344 -2.93 -19.91 -12.10
CA VAL A 344 -3.39 -18.52 -12.10
C VAL A 344 -3.28 -17.97 -13.51
N ARG A 345 -4.39 -17.49 -14.06
CA ARG A 345 -4.44 -16.76 -15.32
C ARG A 345 -4.71 -15.29 -15.03
N VAL A 346 -3.75 -14.44 -15.38
CA VAL A 346 -3.88 -12.99 -15.28
C VAL A 346 -4.08 -12.42 -16.68
N THR A 347 -5.21 -11.77 -16.90
CA THR A 347 -5.49 -11.02 -18.13
C THR A 347 -5.12 -9.56 -17.90
N ILE A 348 -4.28 -9.01 -18.77
CA ILE A 348 -3.94 -7.60 -18.73
C ILE A 348 -5.03 -6.85 -19.48
N GLU A 349 -5.55 -5.80 -18.87
CA GLU A 349 -6.51 -4.87 -19.45
C GLU A 349 -5.76 -3.65 -19.99
N ASP A 350 -6.09 -3.32 -21.23
CA ASP A 350 -5.53 -2.24 -22.05
C ASP A 350 -5.89 -0.87 -21.49
N VAL A 351 -4.93 0.05 -21.44
CA VAL A 351 -5.09 1.44 -21.05
C VAL A 351 -4.49 2.34 -22.11
N ASP A 352 -5.36 3.08 -22.78
CA ASP A 352 -5.06 4.12 -23.78
C ASP A 352 -3.78 4.95 -23.47
N GLU A 353 -2.75 4.74 -24.28
CA GLU A 353 -1.43 5.35 -24.29
C GLU A 353 -1.29 6.37 -25.45
N PRO A 354 -0.40 7.37 -25.33
CA PRO A 354 -0.22 8.35 -26.39
C PRO A 354 0.59 7.81 -27.59
N PRO A 355 0.37 8.34 -28.81
CA PRO A 355 1.08 7.89 -30.00
C PRO A 355 2.61 7.96 -29.88
N VAL A 356 3.34 6.96 -30.35
CA VAL A 356 4.79 6.88 -30.25
C VAL A 356 5.45 7.15 -31.61
N PHE A 357 6.40 8.09 -31.65
CA PHE A 357 7.18 8.36 -32.86
C PHE A 357 8.17 7.23 -33.17
N SER A 358 8.38 6.96 -34.46
CA SER A 358 9.29 5.89 -34.93
C SER A 358 10.76 6.18 -34.61
N ARG A 359 11.12 7.46 -34.43
CA ARG A 359 12.46 7.93 -34.05
C ARG A 359 12.34 9.07 -33.05
N ASN A 360 13.30 9.18 -32.15
CA ASN A 360 13.44 10.31 -31.25
C ASN A 360 14.94 10.51 -30.94
N PRO A 361 15.61 11.56 -31.44
CA PRO A 361 15.10 12.66 -32.29
C PRO A 361 15.04 12.32 -33.79
N TYR A 362 14.46 13.21 -34.59
CA TYR A 362 14.66 13.24 -36.05
C TYR A 362 15.74 14.26 -36.43
N ILE A 363 16.62 13.90 -37.36
CA ILE A 363 17.60 14.79 -37.98
C ILE A 363 17.35 14.74 -39.49
N ILE A 364 17.08 15.89 -40.08
CA ILE A 364 16.74 16.05 -41.50
C ILE A 364 17.67 17.09 -42.10
N GLU A 365 18.09 16.91 -43.33
CA GLU A 365 18.99 17.82 -44.02
C GLU A 365 18.28 18.42 -45.24
N VAL A 366 18.41 19.72 -45.44
CA VAL A 366 17.76 20.46 -46.53
C VAL A 366 18.70 21.53 -47.04
N HIS A 367 18.79 21.73 -48.36
CA HIS A 367 19.58 22.82 -48.93
C HIS A 367 18.85 24.16 -48.78
N GLU A 368 19.57 25.26 -48.59
CA GLU A 368 18.95 26.58 -48.42
C GLU A 368 18.23 27.10 -49.68
N ASP A 369 18.72 26.73 -50.86
CA ASP A 369 18.10 27.05 -52.16
C ASP A 369 16.76 26.33 -52.42
N THR A 370 16.32 25.49 -51.46
CA THR A 370 15.06 24.77 -51.52
C THR A 370 13.88 25.76 -51.58
N ALA A 371 13.20 25.79 -52.72
CA ALA A 371 12.06 26.66 -52.94
C ALA A 371 10.95 26.46 -51.89
N ALA A 372 10.23 27.54 -51.56
CA ALA A 372 9.08 27.46 -50.66
C ALA A 372 8.01 26.48 -51.19
N GLY A 373 7.48 25.66 -50.29
CA GLY A 373 6.51 24.59 -50.59
C GLY A 373 7.15 23.23 -50.87
N SER A 374 8.48 23.13 -50.85
CA SER A 374 9.20 21.90 -51.18
C SER A 374 9.27 20.93 -50.00
N PHE A 375 9.49 19.66 -50.33
CA PHE A 375 9.65 18.58 -49.36
C PHE A 375 10.96 18.71 -48.56
N VAL A 376 10.87 18.60 -47.23
CA VAL A 376 12.01 18.60 -46.30
C VAL A 376 12.25 17.18 -45.80
N GLY A 377 11.20 16.54 -45.28
CA GLY A 377 11.29 15.19 -44.73
C GLY A 377 9.95 14.66 -44.24
N VAL A 378 9.96 13.50 -43.60
CA VAL A 378 8.73 12.88 -43.08
C VAL A 378 8.97 12.36 -41.68
N VAL A 379 8.00 12.59 -40.80
CA VAL A 379 7.93 11.95 -39.47
C VAL A 379 6.79 10.94 -39.46
N SER A 380 6.91 9.92 -38.62
CA SER A 380 5.89 8.88 -38.50
C SER A 380 5.74 8.49 -37.04
N ALA A 381 4.51 8.51 -36.55
CA ALA A 381 4.10 8.03 -35.25
C ALA A 381 3.01 6.98 -35.41
N LYS A 382 2.97 6.04 -34.47
CA LYS A 382 1.97 5.00 -34.39
C LYS A 382 1.44 4.93 -32.96
N ASP A 383 0.14 4.82 -32.85
CA ASP A 383 -0.57 4.46 -31.63
C ASP A 383 -0.60 2.92 -31.47
N LEU A 384 -0.25 2.41 -30.30
CA LEU A 384 -0.02 0.97 -30.12
C LEU A 384 -1.29 0.21 -29.72
N ASP A 385 -2.25 0.88 -29.08
CA ASP A 385 -3.43 0.27 -28.46
C ASP A 385 -4.50 -0.06 -29.51
N ALA A 386 -4.53 0.75 -30.57
CA ALA A 386 -5.46 0.57 -31.66
C ALA A 386 -4.78 0.05 -32.92
N ASP A 387 -5.22 -1.15 -33.33
CA ASP A 387 -4.80 -1.83 -34.55
C ASP A 387 -4.92 -0.96 -35.84
N ASN A 388 -5.61 0.20 -35.81
CA ASN A 388 -5.76 1.07 -36.98
C ASN A 388 -6.04 2.57 -36.69
N ASN A 389 -5.63 3.14 -35.55
CA ASN A 389 -5.93 4.56 -35.26
C ASN A 389 -5.06 5.51 -36.09
N PRO A 390 -5.68 6.46 -36.85
CA PRO A 390 -4.92 7.46 -37.56
C PRO A 390 -4.43 8.52 -36.58
N VAL A 391 -3.15 8.84 -36.64
CA VAL A 391 -2.50 9.89 -35.85
C VAL A 391 -2.51 11.18 -36.64
N LYS A 392 -2.78 12.32 -35.99
CA LYS A 392 -2.65 13.65 -36.58
C LYS A 392 -1.34 14.30 -36.19
N TYR A 393 -0.69 14.92 -37.17
CA TYR A 393 0.57 15.63 -36.97
C TYR A 393 0.36 17.15 -36.97
N SER A 394 1.12 17.86 -36.13
CA SER A 394 1.19 19.31 -36.12
C SER A 394 2.57 19.79 -35.64
N ILE A 395 2.99 20.99 -36.05
CA ILE A 395 4.23 21.61 -35.53
C ILE A 395 3.85 22.50 -34.34
N ASP A 396 4.58 22.38 -33.23
CA ASP A 396 4.46 23.28 -32.09
C ASP A 396 4.97 24.67 -32.47
N ARG A 397 4.03 25.61 -32.61
CA ARG A 397 4.32 26.98 -33.07
C ARG A 397 5.14 27.80 -32.08
N HIS A 398 5.34 27.35 -30.84
CA HIS A 398 6.29 27.99 -29.92
C HIS A 398 7.75 27.70 -30.29
N THR A 399 8.00 26.62 -31.04
CA THR A 399 9.35 26.23 -31.49
C THR A 399 9.67 26.71 -32.90
N ASP A 400 8.66 27.05 -33.69
CA ASP A 400 8.78 27.60 -35.05
C ASP A 400 8.13 29.00 -35.13
N LEU A 401 8.76 29.97 -34.45
CA LEU A 401 8.23 31.34 -34.30
C LEU A 401 8.08 32.05 -35.65
N GLU A 402 8.99 31.78 -36.58
CA GLU A 402 9.02 32.40 -37.91
C GLU A 402 8.09 31.72 -38.92
N ARG A 403 7.50 30.58 -38.54
CA ARG A 403 6.63 29.75 -39.38
C ARG A 403 7.32 29.34 -40.67
N LEU A 404 8.56 28.86 -40.55
CA LEU A 404 9.38 28.43 -41.69
C LEU A 404 8.92 27.09 -42.26
N PHE A 405 8.23 26.28 -41.46
CA PHE A 405 7.85 24.92 -41.83
C PHE A 405 6.34 24.67 -41.71
N ASN A 406 5.84 23.81 -42.59
CA ASN A 406 4.51 23.22 -42.51
C ASN A 406 4.61 21.70 -42.37
N ILE A 407 3.58 21.08 -41.83
CA ILE A 407 3.45 19.63 -41.78
C ILE A 407 2.09 19.20 -42.29
N ASP A 408 2.06 18.15 -43.10
CA ASP A 408 0.83 17.48 -43.50
C ASP A 408 0.26 16.71 -42.31
N SER A 409 -0.98 17.02 -41.94
CA SER A 409 -1.62 16.46 -40.75
C SER A 409 -1.89 14.96 -40.81
N VAL A 410 -1.84 14.34 -41.99
CA VAL A 410 -2.22 12.92 -42.19
C VAL A 410 -0.98 12.04 -42.36
N ASN A 411 -0.03 12.46 -43.20
CA ASN A 411 1.14 11.63 -43.55
C ASN A 411 2.45 12.09 -42.89
N GLY A 412 2.44 13.19 -42.13
CA GLY A 412 3.61 13.68 -41.40
C GLY A 412 4.71 14.28 -42.27
N THR A 413 4.42 14.61 -43.53
CA THR A 413 5.37 15.25 -44.46
C THR A 413 5.61 16.70 -44.04
N ILE A 414 6.87 17.06 -43.83
CA ILE A 414 7.32 18.42 -43.52
C ILE A 414 7.71 19.11 -44.82
N THR A 415 7.21 20.32 -45.03
CA THR A 415 7.54 21.17 -46.18
C THR A 415 8.01 22.56 -45.74
N THR A 416 8.81 23.21 -46.57
CA THR A 416 9.20 24.62 -46.37
C THR A 416 8.00 25.53 -46.65
N LEU A 417 7.79 26.56 -45.84
CA LEU A 417 6.82 27.64 -46.10
C LEU A 417 7.48 28.91 -46.63
N LYS A 418 8.74 29.12 -46.25
CA LYS A 418 9.57 30.26 -46.64
C LYS A 418 10.93 29.75 -47.12
N ALA A 419 11.67 30.62 -47.80
CA ALA A 419 13.07 30.37 -48.12
C ALA A 419 13.87 30.21 -46.82
N LEU A 420 14.86 29.32 -46.86
CA LEU A 420 15.81 29.12 -45.78
C LEU A 420 17.08 29.89 -46.15
N ASP A 421 17.80 30.34 -45.12
CA ASP A 421 19.05 31.07 -45.26
C ASP A 421 19.97 30.50 -44.18
N ARG A 422 21.02 29.82 -44.63
CA ARG A 422 21.92 29.09 -43.75
C ARG A 422 22.86 30.04 -43.00
N GLU A 423 23.28 31.12 -43.65
CA GLU A 423 24.13 32.18 -43.09
C GLU A 423 23.41 32.87 -41.93
N MET A 424 22.09 33.00 -42.01
CA MET A 424 21.25 33.43 -40.90
C MET A 424 21.09 32.34 -39.83
N SER A 425 20.73 31.10 -40.22
CA SER A 425 20.51 30.01 -39.27
C SER A 425 20.83 28.63 -39.85
N LYS A 426 21.96 28.07 -39.41
CA LYS A 426 22.43 26.72 -39.82
C LYS A 426 21.53 25.57 -39.38
N TRP A 427 20.77 25.76 -38.30
CA TRP A 427 19.93 24.74 -37.70
C TRP A 427 18.56 25.30 -37.31
N HIS A 428 17.51 24.57 -37.61
CA HIS A 428 16.18 24.84 -37.09
C HIS A 428 15.72 23.70 -36.19
N ASN A 429 15.29 24.05 -34.99
CA ASN A 429 14.89 23.10 -33.96
C ASN A 429 13.39 23.22 -33.74
N ILE A 430 12.61 22.39 -34.42
CA ILE A 430 11.15 22.39 -34.30
C ILE A 430 10.70 21.19 -33.48
N SER A 431 9.59 21.32 -32.75
CA SER A 431 8.92 20.20 -32.11
C SER A 431 7.68 19.83 -32.91
N VAL A 432 7.57 18.54 -33.24
CA VAL A 432 6.38 17.99 -33.90
C VAL A 432 5.55 17.24 -32.87
N VAL A 433 4.24 17.51 -32.88
CA VAL A 433 3.24 16.90 -32.02
C VAL A 433 2.46 15.87 -32.82
N ALA A 434 2.40 14.65 -32.31
CA ALA A 434 1.48 13.61 -32.74
C ALA A 434 0.30 13.56 -31.76
N THR A 435 -0.92 13.56 -32.29
CA THR A 435 -2.15 13.54 -31.49
C THR A 435 -3.04 12.42 -32.01
N GLU A 436 -3.59 11.64 -31.08
CA GLU A 436 -4.56 10.62 -31.44
C GLU A 436 -5.89 11.27 -31.90
N ILE A 437 -6.51 10.74 -32.95
CA ILE A 437 -7.76 11.28 -33.48
C ILE A 437 -8.94 11.02 -32.55
N SER A 438 -8.99 9.84 -31.92
CA SER A 438 -10.05 9.41 -31.01
C SER A 438 -10.01 10.18 -29.69
N ASN A 439 -8.80 10.36 -29.13
CA ASN A 439 -8.58 11.03 -27.87
C ASN A 439 -7.59 12.20 -28.02
N PRO A 440 -8.06 13.42 -28.30
CA PRO A 440 -7.19 14.59 -28.47
C PRO A 440 -6.34 14.97 -27.23
N ARG A 441 -6.58 14.34 -26.07
CA ARG A 441 -5.76 14.52 -24.87
C ARG A 441 -4.45 13.74 -24.94
N GLN A 442 -4.42 12.65 -25.71
CA GLN A 442 -3.24 11.84 -25.93
C GLN A 442 -2.34 12.50 -26.98
N THR A 443 -1.25 13.09 -26.51
CA THR A 443 -0.28 13.78 -27.37
C THR A 443 1.14 13.46 -27.00
N THR A 444 1.98 13.26 -28.03
CA THR A 444 3.42 13.07 -27.88
C THR A 444 4.15 14.12 -28.69
N ARG A 445 5.28 14.60 -28.17
CA ARG A 445 6.15 15.57 -28.84
C ARG A 445 7.49 14.95 -29.18
N VAL A 446 8.01 15.24 -30.37
CA VAL A 446 9.36 14.85 -30.79
C VAL A 446 10.14 16.06 -31.29
N PRO A 447 11.42 16.21 -30.89
CA PRO A 447 12.31 17.20 -31.51
C PRO A 447 12.73 16.75 -32.92
N VAL A 448 12.64 17.68 -33.86
CA VAL A 448 13.09 17.56 -35.25
C VAL A 448 14.15 18.63 -35.49
N PHE A 449 15.39 18.18 -35.69
CA PHE A 449 16.53 19.03 -36.02
C PHE A 449 16.68 19.07 -37.54
N ILE A 450 16.48 20.25 -38.11
CA ILE A 450 16.65 20.49 -39.54
C ILE A 450 18.00 21.18 -39.73
N ARG A 451 18.94 20.47 -40.35
CA ARG A 451 20.24 21.00 -40.74
C ARG A 451 20.11 21.64 -42.12
N VAL A 452 20.41 22.93 -42.21
CA VAL A 452 20.46 23.62 -43.49
C VAL A 452 21.84 23.38 -44.11
N LEU A 453 21.86 22.81 -45.30
CA LEU A 453 23.05 22.55 -46.10
C LEU A 453 23.34 23.78 -46.97
N ASP A 454 24.63 24.09 -47.03
CA ASP A 454 25.20 25.22 -47.76
C ASP A 454 25.03 25.08 -49.28
N VAL A 455 24.75 26.21 -49.92
CA VAL A 455 24.75 26.43 -51.36
C VAL A 455 25.51 27.73 -51.63
N ASN A 456 26.37 27.73 -52.66
CA ASN A 456 27.18 28.90 -53.00
C ASN A 456 26.33 30.03 -53.61
N ASP A 457 25.71 30.85 -52.77
CA ASP A 457 24.82 31.95 -53.14
C ASP A 457 25.34 33.33 -52.72
N ASN A 458 26.41 33.39 -51.90
CA ASN A 458 27.12 34.60 -51.59
C ASN A 458 28.34 34.75 -52.50
N ALA A 459 28.66 35.99 -52.87
CA ALA A 459 29.80 36.30 -53.70
C ALA A 459 30.98 36.75 -52.83
N PRO A 460 32.22 36.39 -53.16
CA PRO A 460 33.37 36.76 -52.35
C PRO A 460 33.60 38.27 -52.40
N GLU A 461 33.82 38.90 -51.26
CA GLU A 461 34.05 40.33 -51.12
C GLU A 461 35.43 40.64 -50.54
N PHE A 462 35.86 41.90 -50.59
CA PHE A 462 37.11 42.27 -49.92
C PHE A 462 37.02 42.03 -48.42
N ALA A 463 38.07 41.43 -47.85
CA ALA A 463 38.17 41.18 -46.41
C ALA A 463 38.03 42.45 -45.55
N MET A 464 38.34 43.61 -46.14
CA MET A 464 38.16 44.93 -45.56
C MET A 464 38.13 46.00 -46.64
N TYR A 465 37.77 47.23 -46.28
CA TYR A 465 37.91 48.37 -47.17
C TYR A 465 39.40 48.65 -47.44
N TYR A 466 39.82 48.53 -48.69
CA TYR A 466 41.19 48.85 -49.11
C TYR A 466 41.27 50.26 -49.70
N GLU A 467 42.12 51.09 -49.09
CA GLU A 467 42.59 52.36 -49.62
C GLU A 467 44.11 52.40 -49.52
N THR A 468 44.77 52.83 -50.58
CA THR A 468 46.23 52.85 -50.67
C THR A 468 46.70 54.07 -51.44
N PHE A 469 48.02 54.26 -51.53
CA PHE A 469 48.61 55.37 -52.25
C PHE A 469 49.72 54.91 -53.21
N VAL A 470 49.92 55.69 -54.26
CA VAL A 470 51.02 55.52 -55.22
C VAL A 470 51.87 56.78 -55.27
N CYS A 471 53.19 56.63 -55.16
CA CYS A 471 54.11 57.74 -55.21
C CYS A 471 54.30 58.27 -56.63
N GLU A 472 54.41 59.59 -56.82
CA GLU A 472 54.66 60.18 -58.15
C GLU A 472 55.98 59.68 -58.79
N ASN A 473 57.00 59.45 -57.96
CA ASN A 473 58.33 58.95 -58.35
C ASN A 473 58.41 57.42 -58.48
N VAL A 474 57.28 56.70 -58.38
CA VAL A 474 57.23 55.24 -58.47
C VAL A 474 57.72 54.75 -59.85
N LYS A 475 58.43 53.63 -59.86
CA LYS A 475 58.82 52.94 -61.10
C LYS A 475 57.74 51.94 -61.52
N SER A 476 57.74 51.55 -62.79
CA SER A 476 56.93 50.43 -63.26
C SER A 476 57.38 49.12 -62.58
N GLY A 477 56.43 48.25 -62.24
CA GLY A 477 56.66 46.96 -61.60
C GLY A 477 56.72 47.00 -60.06
N GLN A 478 56.35 48.11 -59.42
CA GLN A 478 56.37 48.24 -57.96
C GLN A 478 55.05 47.76 -57.33
N LEU A 479 55.15 46.95 -56.27
CA LEU A 479 54.02 46.54 -55.44
C LEU A 479 53.49 47.73 -54.63
N ILE A 480 52.19 47.99 -54.72
CA ILE A 480 51.52 49.08 -54.00
C ILE A 480 50.71 48.53 -52.83
N GLN A 481 49.90 47.51 -53.07
CA GLN A 481 48.99 46.96 -52.07
C GLN A 481 48.80 45.46 -52.29
N THR A 482 48.68 44.71 -51.20
CA THR A 482 48.14 43.34 -51.21
C THR A 482 46.70 43.40 -50.68
N ILE A 483 45.78 42.82 -51.44
CA ILE A 483 44.36 42.71 -51.10
C ILE A 483 44.01 41.25 -50.83
N SER A 484 43.00 41.00 -50.01
CA SER A 484 42.46 39.67 -49.74
C SER A 484 40.93 39.70 -49.78
N ALA A 485 40.33 38.54 -49.98
CA ALA A 485 38.88 38.38 -50.04
C ALA A 485 38.38 37.40 -48.96
N VAL A 486 37.10 37.51 -48.61
CA VAL A 486 36.36 36.63 -47.71
C VAL A 486 35.01 36.28 -48.32
N ASP A 487 34.49 35.12 -47.95
CA ASP A 487 33.18 34.63 -48.35
C ASP A 487 32.46 34.06 -47.12
N THR A 488 31.13 34.19 -47.08
CA THR A 488 30.30 33.73 -45.97
C THR A 488 29.88 32.26 -46.10
N ASP A 489 29.97 31.71 -47.31
CA ASP A 489 29.59 30.32 -47.62
C ASP A 489 30.57 29.30 -46.99
N GLU A 490 30.18 28.04 -46.84
CA GLU A 490 31.06 26.98 -46.28
C GLU A 490 31.85 26.24 -47.38
N PRO A 491 33.17 26.01 -47.20
CA PRO A 491 33.98 26.22 -46.00
C PRO A 491 34.49 27.65 -45.79
N LEU A 492 34.23 28.22 -44.60
CA LEU A 492 34.74 29.54 -44.17
C LEU A 492 36.26 29.72 -44.37
N VAL A 493 37.02 28.62 -44.33
CA VAL A 493 38.45 28.58 -44.65
C VAL A 493 38.66 27.46 -45.66
N GLY A 494 39.05 27.81 -46.88
CA GLY A 494 39.34 26.83 -47.93
C GLY A 494 38.88 27.23 -49.33
N HIS A 495 37.94 28.18 -49.43
CA HIS A 495 37.55 28.80 -50.69
C HIS A 495 38.78 29.32 -51.43
N LYS A 496 38.88 29.08 -52.75
CA LYS A 496 39.96 29.63 -53.58
C LYS A 496 39.40 30.74 -54.46
N PHE A 497 39.80 31.98 -54.20
CA PHE A 497 39.36 33.13 -54.96
C PHE A 497 40.28 33.41 -56.15
N VAL A 498 39.69 33.88 -57.24
CA VAL A 498 40.41 34.37 -58.42
C VAL A 498 40.22 35.87 -58.51
N PHE A 499 41.35 36.59 -58.55
CA PHE A 499 41.35 38.05 -58.67
C PHE A 499 41.65 38.47 -60.10
N SER A 500 40.76 39.26 -60.68
CA SER A 500 40.94 39.84 -62.01
C SER A 500 40.57 41.31 -62.05
N MET A 501 41.02 42.02 -63.08
CA MET A 501 40.65 43.41 -63.27
C MET A 501 39.46 43.47 -64.23
N SER A 502 38.43 44.24 -63.87
CA SER A 502 37.20 44.37 -64.68
C SER A 502 37.47 44.76 -66.14
N PHE A 503 38.53 45.54 -66.35
CA PHE A 503 39.03 45.90 -67.67
C PHE A 503 40.55 46.09 -67.64
N SER A 504 41.20 46.00 -68.81
CA SER A 504 42.64 46.26 -68.94
C SER A 504 42.97 47.69 -68.55
N ASN A 505 43.65 47.87 -67.41
CA ASN A 505 44.07 49.17 -66.92
C ASN A 505 45.48 49.52 -67.46
N PRO A 506 45.69 50.72 -68.02
CA PRO A 506 47.00 51.13 -68.52
C PRO A 506 48.01 51.47 -67.40
N ASN A 507 47.52 51.72 -66.18
CA ASN A 507 48.31 52.26 -65.08
C ASN A 507 48.68 51.21 -64.04
N PHE A 508 47.80 50.25 -63.77
CA PHE A 508 47.98 49.20 -62.77
C PHE A 508 47.69 47.82 -63.37
N THR A 509 48.30 46.79 -62.76
CA THR A 509 48.01 45.39 -63.05
C THR A 509 47.78 44.66 -61.74
N ILE A 510 46.95 43.63 -61.79
CA ILE A 510 46.74 42.71 -60.67
C ILE A 510 47.49 41.41 -60.96
N ILE A 511 48.14 40.86 -59.94
CA ILE A 511 48.74 39.52 -59.96
C ILE A 511 48.11 38.74 -58.82
N ASP A 512 47.36 37.70 -59.17
CA ASP A 512 46.84 36.74 -58.22
C ASP A 512 48.01 35.93 -57.63
N ASN A 513 48.06 35.80 -56.31
CA ASN A 513 49.10 35.01 -55.62
C ASN A 513 48.70 33.55 -55.41
N GLU A 514 47.47 33.17 -55.80
CA GLU A 514 46.89 31.84 -55.60
C GLU A 514 46.76 31.40 -54.12
N ASP A 515 46.85 32.35 -53.19
CA ASP A 515 46.75 32.15 -51.74
C ASP A 515 45.61 32.99 -51.12
N ASN A 516 44.56 33.27 -51.90
CA ASN A 516 43.46 34.19 -51.59
C ASN A 516 43.89 35.65 -51.37
N THR A 517 45.10 35.99 -51.78
CA THR A 517 45.56 37.37 -51.86
C THR A 517 45.95 37.74 -53.29
N ALA A 518 45.84 39.02 -53.62
CA ALA A 518 46.33 39.55 -54.89
C ALA A 518 47.19 40.78 -54.67
N ARG A 519 48.24 40.91 -55.50
CA ARG A 519 49.15 42.04 -55.51
C ARG A 519 48.76 43.02 -56.59
N ILE A 520 48.65 44.29 -56.22
CA ILE A 520 48.42 45.40 -57.14
C ILE A 520 49.77 46.07 -57.43
N ILE A 521 50.14 46.09 -58.70
CA ILE A 521 51.46 46.52 -59.18
C ILE A 521 51.31 47.64 -60.21
N THR A 522 52.22 48.60 -60.19
CA THR A 522 52.28 49.67 -61.21
C THR A 522 52.67 49.11 -62.58
N ARG A 523 51.92 49.43 -63.63
CA ARG A 523 52.28 49.09 -65.02
C ARG A 523 53.15 50.17 -65.68
N ARG A 524 52.97 51.42 -65.26
CA ARG A 524 53.77 52.59 -65.69
C ARG A 524 54.35 53.33 -64.49
N GLY A 525 55.35 54.17 -64.73
CA GLY A 525 55.78 55.18 -63.75
C GLY A 525 55.25 56.57 -64.13
N GLY A 526 55.70 57.59 -63.40
CA GLY A 526 55.39 58.99 -63.71
C GLY A 526 53.93 59.35 -63.42
N PHE A 527 53.40 58.87 -62.30
CA PHE A 527 52.10 59.35 -61.81
C PHE A 527 52.23 60.81 -61.40
N SER A 528 51.22 61.61 -61.71
CA SER A 528 51.20 63.04 -61.39
C SER A 528 49.88 63.36 -60.72
N GLN A 529 49.95 63.85 -59.50
CA GLN A 529 48.80 64.28 -58.73
C GLN A 529 48.01 65.39 -59.44
N ARG A 530 48.68 66.19 -60.30
CA ARG A 530 48.06 67.25 -61.10
C ARG A 530 47.24 66.71 -62.28
N GLU A 531 47.61 65.55 -62.80
CA GLU A 531 46.86 64.90 -63.89
C GLU A 531 45.67 64.11 -63.35
N MET A 532 45.90 63.35 -62.27
CA MET A 532 44.88 62.55 -61.63
C MET A 532 45.26 62.34 -60.16
N ASN A 533 44.38 62.72 -59.24
CA ASN A 533 44.63 62.68 -57.80
C ASN A 533 44.30 61.32 -57.16
N ALA A 534 43.35 60.57 -57.73
CA ALA A 534 42.98 59.23 -57.28
C ALA A 534 42.57 58.34 -58.46
N TYR A 535 42.91 57.07 -58.37
CA TYR A 535 42.47 56.02 -59.29
C TYR A 535 41.54 55.06 -58.56
N LEU A 536 40.39 54.79 -59.17
CA LEU A 536 39.44 53.78 -58.71
C LEU A 536 39.67 52.51 -59.53
N LEU A 537 40.08 51.44 -58.87
CA LEU A 537 40.40 50.16 -59.49
C LEU A 537 39.29 49.14 -59.17
N PRO A 538 38.36 48.88 -60.12
CA PRO A 538 37.39 47.80 -59.95
C PRO A 538 38.07 46.44 -60.15
N VAL A 539 38.21 45.72 -59.05
CA VAL A 539 38.72 44.36 -58.98
C VAL A 539 37.53 43.42 -58.94
N VAL A 540 37.49 42.48 -59.89
CA VAL A 540 36.51 41.40 -59.91
C VAL A 540 37.10 40.23 -59.12
N ILE A 541 36.36 39.78 -58.13
CA ILE A 541 36.69 38.62 -57.30
C ILE A 541 35.65 37.56 -57.65
N SER A 542 36.11 36.37 -58.02
CA SER A 542 35.23 35.22 -58.24
C SER A 542 35.67 34.05 -57.38
N ASP A 543 34.71 33.29 -56.88
CA ASP A 543 34.99 31.99 -56.28
C ASP A 543 35.28 30.94 -57.37
N ASN A 544 35.49 29.70 -56.95
CA ASN A 544 35.62 28.56 -57.86
C ASN A 544 34.55 27.48 -57.59
N ASP A 545 33.51 27.83 -56.83
CA ASP A 545 32.45 26.90 -56.44
C ASP A 545 31.26 26.99 -57.41
N TYR A 546 30.35 26.02 -57.38
CA TYR A 546 29.22 26.00 -58.32
C TYR A 546 27.90 26.24 -57.60
N PRO A 547 27.06 27.20 -58.05
CA PRO A 547 27.31 28.13 -59.17
C PRO A 547 28.38 29.17 -58.83
N ILE A 548 29.21 29.54 -59.81
CA ILE A 548 30.29 30.50 -59.59
C ILE A 548 29.69 31.87 -59.29
N GLN A 549 30.01 32.45 -58.13
CA GLN A 549 29.65 33.81 -57.78
C GLN A 549 30.82 34.77 -58.01
N SER A 550 30.49 36.02 -58.32
CA SER A 550 31.50 37.05 -58.51
C SER A 550 31.00 38.42 -58.06
N SER A 551 31.89 39.16 -57.40
CA SER A 551 31.65 40.53 -56.97
C SER A 551 32.67 41.47 -57.61
N THR A 552 32.32 42.76 -57.73
CA THR A 552 33.26 43.79 -58.18
C THR A 552 33.46 44.80 -57.06
N SER A 553 34.64 44.78 -56.45
CA SER A 553 35.02 45.70 -55.37
C SER A 553 36.00 46.74 -55.88
N THR A 554 35.89 47.98 -55.39
CA THR A 554 36.72 49.10 -55.87
C THR A 554 37.83 49.44 -54.88
N LEU A 555 39.09 49.31 -55.32
CA LEU A 555 40.27 49.77 -54.59
C LEU A 555 40.58 51.23 -54.94
N THR A 556 40.70 52.08 -53.93
CA THR A 556 41.08 53.50 -54.12
C THR A 556 42.60 53.65 -54.00
N VAL A 557 43.23 54.20 -55.03
CA VAL A 557 44.67 54.48 -55.07
C VAL A 557 44.90 55.99 -55.20
N ASN A 558 45.32 56.64 -54.13
CA ASN A 558 45.61 58.08 -54.11
C ASN A 558 47.03 58.36 -54.62
N VAL A 559 47.21 59.37 -55.48
CA VAL A 559 48.54 59.77 -55.96
C VAL A 559 49.15 60.77 -54.99
N CYS A 560 50.35 60.47 -54.49
CA CYS A 560 51.01 61.27 -53.47
C CYS A 560 52.47 61.58 -53.82
N ALA A 561 52.95 62.73 -53.35
CA ALA A 561 54.38 63.03 -53.39
C ALA A 561 55.09 62.24 -52.28
N CYS A 562 56.21 61.61 -52.61
CA CYS A 562 56.99 60.79 -51.68
C CYS A 562 58.47 61.16 -51.69
N ASP A 563 59.16 60.87 -50.59
CA ASP A 563 60.61 61.02 -50.47
C ASP A 563 61.36 59.92 -51.26
N SER A 564 62.69 60.00 -51.29
CA SER A 564 63.54 59.00 -51.96
C SER A 564 63.53 57.62 -51.29
N GLY A 565 62.99 57.51 -50.08
CA GLY A 565 62.80 56.26 -49.33
C GLY A 565 61.41 55.64 -49.52
N GLY A 566 60.51 56.29 -50.28
CA GLY A 566 59.14 55.82 -50.51
C GLY A 566 58.15 56.24 -49.43
N ASN A 567 58.53 57.11 -48.49
CA ASN A 567 57.60 57.64 -47.49
C ASN A 567 56.80 58.82 -48.07
N VAL A 568 55.51 58.84 -47.78
CA VAL A 568 54.59 59.90 -48.22
C VAL A 568 54.96 61.24 -47.59
N GLN A 569 55.14 62.26 -48.42
CA GLN A 569 55.36 63.66 -48.00
C GLN A 569 54.09 64.49 -48.11
N SER A 570 53.30 64.33 -49.17
CA SER A 570 51.99 65.00 -49.31
C SER A 570 51.04 64.21 -50.20
N CYS A 571 49.95 63.72 -49.61
CA CYS A 571 48.77 63.23 -50.32
C CYS A 571 47.70 64.33 -50.25
N ASN A 572 47.79 65.40 -51.06
CA ASN A 572 46.71 66.38 -51.07
C ASN A 572 45.45 65.80 -51.75
N THR A 573 44.52 65.27 -50.96
CA THR A 573 43.16 65.82 -51.03
C THR A 573 43.22 67.20 -50.38
N GLU A 574 42.36 68.13 -50.75
CA GLU A 574 42.23 69.34 -49.97
C GLU A 574 41.91 68.97 -48.51
N ALA A 575 42.92 68.96 -47.65
CA ALA A 575 42.80 69.44 -46.29
C ALA A 575 42.61 70.96 -46.36
N LEU A 576 41.50 71.38 -46.98
CA LEU A 576 40.88 72.64 -46.64
C LEU A 576 40.19 72.40 -45.29
N LEU A 577 40.98 72.36 -44.23
CA LEU A 577 40.61 73.01 -42.98
C LEU A 577 40.66 74.53 -43.21
N SER A 578 39.84 75.00 -44.15
CA SER A 578 39.00 76.16 -43.88
C SER A 578 37.72 75.55 -43.33
N ALA A 579 37.30 76.05 -42.19
CA ALA A 579 36.02 75.73 -41.61
C ALA A 579 34.91 75.86 -42.66
N GLY A 580 34.43 74.73 -43.18
CA GLY A 580 33.44 74.62 -44.22
C GLY A 580 32.85 73.22 -44.24
N LEU A 581 31.81 73.03 -43.44
CA LEU A 581 31.08 71.79 -43.23
C LEU A 581 30.59 71.20 -44.58
N SER A 582 30.98 69.97 -44.94
CA SER A 582 30.54 69.25 -46.17
C SER A 582 29.01 69.34 -46.34
N THR A 583 28.45 69.49 -47.54
CA THR A 583 26.99 69.53 -47.75
C THR A 583 26.27 68.29 -47.21
N GLY A 584 26.92 67.12 -47.21
CA GLY A 584 26.41 65.91 -46.55
C GLY A 584 26.52 65.97 -45.03
N ALA A 585 27.57 66.58 -44.49
CA ALA A 585 27.69 66.86 -43.05
C ALA A 585 26.75 67.98 -42.60
N LEU A 586 26.47 68.98 -43.43
CA LEU A 586 25.44 70.00 -43.22
C LEU A 586 24.08 69.35 -43.27
N VAL A 587 23.78 68.44 -44.19
CA VAL A 587 22.50 67.71 -44.25
C VAL A 587 22.38 66.73 -43.09
N ALA A 588 23.45 66.04 -42.68
CA ALA A 588 23.47 65.16 -41.52
C ALA A 588 23.40 65.95 -40.21
N ILE A 589 24.02 67.13 -40.13
CA ILE A 589 23.90 68.05 -38.99
C ILE A 589 22.54 68.72 -39.01
N LEU A 590 21.96 69.04 -40.17
CA LEU A 590 20.60 69.54 -40.28
C LEU A 590 19.60 68.44 -39.91
N LEU A 591 19.82 67.19 -40.31
CA LEU A 591 19.02 66.02 -39.92
C LEU A 591 19.19 65.72 -38.44
N CYS A 592 20.41 65.74 -37.91
CA CYS A 592 20.66 65.57 -36.48
C CYS A 592 20.08 66.75 -35.68
N VAL A 593 20.10 67.97 -36.19
CA VAL A 593 19.47 69.16 -35.59
C VAL A 593 17.95 69.08 -35.71
N ILE A 594 17.39 68.54 -36.79
CA ILE A 594 15.96 68.29 -36.97
C ILE A 594 15.50 67.14 -36.06
N ILE A 595 16.27 66.07 -35.94
CA ILE A 595 16.02 64.94 -35.02
C ILE A 595 16.19 65.41 -33.58
N LEU A 596 17.21 66.23 -33.26
CA LEU A 596 17.33 66.88 -31.95
C LEU A 596 16.22 67.87 -31.69
N LEU A 597 15.76 68.65 -32.67
CA LEU A 597 14.62 69.54 -32.53
C LEU A 597 13.33 68.75 -32.37
N MET A 598 13.17 67.61 -33.05
CA MET A 598 12.05 66.71 -32.88
C MET A 598 12.10 66.04 -31.50
N ILE A 599 13.27 65.61 -31.03
CA ILE A 599 13.47 65.09 -29.67
C ILE A 599 13.26 66.19 -28.64
N VAL A 600 13.68 67.43 -28.88
CA VAL A 600 13.51 68.57 -27.97
C VAL A 600 12.06 69.06 -27.99
N VAL A 601 11.36 69.01 -29.12
CA VAL A 601 9.92 69.29 -29.24
C VAL A 601 9.12 68.16 -28.60
N LEU A 602 9.51 66.89 -28.79
CA LEU A 602 8.93 65.74 -28.10
C LEU A 602 9.18 65.85 -26.59
N PHE A 603 10.39 66.23 -26.17
CA PHE A 603 10.76 66.44 -24.77
C PHE A 603 10.13 67.72 -24.20
N ALA A 604 9.86 68.75 -25.00
CA ALA A 604 9.13 69.94 -24.61
C ALA A 604 7.61 69.70 -24.58
N ALA A 605 7.09 68.80 -25.42
CA ALA A 605 5.72 68.31 -25.39
C ALA A 605 5.51 67.39 -24.18
N LEU A 606 6.46 66.47 -23.91
CA LEU A 606 6.53 65.64 -22.72
C LEU A 606 6.75 66.50 -21.46
N ARG A 607 7.58 67.56 -21.51
CA ARG A 607 7.71 68.54 -20.40
C ARG A 607 6.47 69.42 -20.24
N ARG A 608 5.76 69.77 -21.31
CA ARG A 608 4.45 70.46 -21.22
C ARG A 608 3.39 69.53 -20.64
N GLN A 609 3.46 68.22 -20.91
CA GLN A 609 2.63 67.19 -20.26
C GLN A 609 3.04 66.98 -18.79
N GLN A 610 4.35 66.99 -18.46
CA GLN A 610 4.85 66.85 -17.09
C GLN A 610 4.62 68.10 -16.24
N ARG A 611 4.57 69.31 -16.81
CA ARG A 611 4.17 70.54 -16.09
C ARG A 611 2.69 70.60 -15.70
N LYS A 612 1.89 69.57 -16.02
CA LYS A 612 0.53 69.40 -15.49
C LYS A 612 0.40 68.33 -14.41
N LYS A 613 1.48 67.73 -13.93
CA LYS A 613 1.45 66.85 -12.77
C LYS A 613 2.61 67.18 -11.84
N GLU A 614 2.32 67.99 -10.83
CA GLU A 614 3.14 68.05 -9.61
C GLU A 614 3.21 66.65 -8.98
N PRO A 615 4.36 66.28 -8.40
CA PRO A 615 4.37 66.27 -6.94
C PRO A 615 5.61 66.92 -6.32
N LEU A 616 5.37 67.51 -5.15
CA LEU A 616 6.33 68.10 -4.23
C LEU A 616 7.25 67.01 -3.64
N ILE A 617 8.59 67.16 -3.75
CA ILE A 617 9.57 67.52 -2.69
C ILE A 617 9.46 66.60 -1.44
N ILE A 618 10.49 65.81 -1.06
CA ILE A 618 11.64 66.14 -0.17
C ILE A 618 12.62 64.93 -0.21
N SER A 619 13.77 65.05 -0.90
CA SER A 619 15.17 65.25 -0.44
C SER A 619 15.78 64.08 0.37
N LYS A 620 16.76 63.32 -0.15
CA LYS A 620 18.20 63.58 -0.39
C LYS A 620 19.04 63.21 0.84
N GLU A 621 20.28 62.75 0.58
CA GLU A 621 21.34 62.22 1.48
C GLU A 621 21.32 60.68 1.60
N ASP A 622 22.41 59.92 1.50
CA ASP A 622 23.82 60.21 1.26
C ASP A 622 24.52 58.92 0.79
N VAL A 623 25.69 59.11 0.21
CA VAL A 623 26.65 58.18 -0.37
C VAL A 623 27.18 57.18 0.67
N ARG A 624 27.37 55.89 0.30
CA ARG A 624 28.64 55.14 0.49
C ARG A 624 28.62 53.70 -0.02
N ASP A 625 29.79 53.40 -0.58
CA ASP A 625 30.41 52.15 -0.98
C ASP A 625 30.28 50.92 -0.06
N ASN A 626 30.18 49.78 -0.75
CA ASN A 626 30.94 48.53 -0.60
C ASN A 626 30.92 47.67 0.68
N VAL A 627 30.96 46.37 0.36
CA VAL A 627 31.53 45.21 1.08
C VAL A 627 30.58 44.42 1.99
N VAL A 628 30.38 43.16 1.61
CA VAL A 628 30.62 41.92 2.38
C VAL A 628 29.50 40.91 2.13
N SER A 629 29.88 39.80 1.52
CA SER A 629 29.16 38.53 1.47
C SER A 629 29.05 37.87 2.86
N TYR A 630 27.90 37.27 3.18
CA TYR A 630 27.73 35.81 3.36
C TYR A 630 26.35 35.52 4.01
N ASN A 631 25.71 34.50 3.43
CA ASN A 631 24.61 33.64 3.88
C ASN A 631 24.18 33.72 5.36
N ASP A 632 22.87 33.73 5.61
CA ASP A 632 22.25 32.67 6.42
C ASP A 632 20.71 32.61 6.27
N GLU A 633 20.26 31.37 6.05
CA GLU A 633 18.99 30.72 6.39
C GLU A 633 17.67 31.50 6.64
N GLY A 634 16.61 30.98 5.99
CA GLY A 634 15.19 31.16 6.34
C GLY A 634 14.44 31.90 5.23
N GLY A 635 13.61 31.29 4.37
CA GLY A 635 12.76 30.12 4.58
C GLY A 635 11.45 30.54 5.24
N GLY A 636 10.48 31.02 4.46
CA GLY A 636 9.13 31.32 4.94
C GLY A 636 8.42 32.36 4.07
N GLU A 637 7.44 31.90 3.30
CA GLU A 637 6.61 32.65 2.36
C GLU A 637 5.76 33.72 3.06
N GLU A 638 5.70 34.92 2.47
CA GLU A 638 4.65 35.91 2.78
C GLU A 638 3.58 35.89 1.68
N ASP A 639 2.36 35.96 2.19
CA ASP A 639 1.07 36.13 1.55
C ASP A 639 1.00 37.25 0.49
N THR A 640 -0.15 37.22 -0.19
CA THR A 640 -0.93 38.34 -0.72
C THR A 640 -0.84 38.58 -2.22
N GLN A 641 -1.89 38.18 -2.96
CA GLN A 641 -2.61 39.10 -3.85
C GLN A 641 -4.11 38.77 -3.87
N ALA A 642 -4.89 39.63 -3.20
CA ALA A 642 -6.30 39.86 -3.50
C ALA A 642 -6.41 41.00 -4.52
N PHE A 643 -7.42 40.88 -5.38
CA PHE A 643 -7.84 41.74 -6.48
C PHE A 643 -7.97 43.24 -6.15
N ASP A 644 -7.80 44.11 -7.17
CA ASP A 644 -8.74 45.23 -7.34
C ASP A 644 -8.91 45.68 -8.81
N ILE A 645 -10.12 46.15 -9.03
CA ILE A 645 -10.92 46.50 -10.18
C ILE A 645 -10.49 47.85 -10.76
N GLY A 646 -10.36 47.96 -12.08
CA GLY A 646 -9.88 49.21 -12.68
C GLY A 646 -9.98 49.34 -14.19
N THR A 647 -10.91 48.67 -14.88
CA THR A 647 -11.09 48.94 -16.32
C THR A 647 -12.55 48.82 -16.77
N LEU A 648 -13.39 49.71 -16.25
CA LEU A 648 -14.54 50.23 -16.99
C LEU A 648 -14.21 51.65 -17.47
N ARG A 649 -14.53 51.91 -18.74
CA ARG A 649 -14.76 53.22 -19.42
C ARG A 649 -13.65 53.80 -20.31
N ASN A 650 -13.71 53.39 -21.60
CA ASN A 650 -14.04 54.20 -22.80
C ASN A 650 -13.17 55.44 -23.16
N PRO A 651 -13.29 55.99 -24.40
CA PRO A 651 -13.15 55.42 -25.75
C PRO A 651 -12.26 56.35 -26.63
N GLU A 652 -12.02 56.01 -27.90
CA GLU A 652 -11.75 56.87 -29.08
C GLU A 652 -10.90 56.05 -30.06
N VAL A 653 -11.08 55.99 -31.39
CA VAL A 653 -12.07 56.47 -32.37
C VAL A 653 -11.51 55.97 -33.71
N MET A 654 -12.32 55.27 -34.52
CA MET A 654 -12.38 55.33 -36.01
C MET A 654 -11.10 55.02 -36.81
N ASP A 655 -11.09 54.38 -37.97
CA ASP A 655 -12.05 54.15 -39.07
C ASP A 655 -11.26 53.31 -40.12
N ALA A 656 -11.77 52.60 -41.12
CA ALA A 656 -13.12 52.41 -41.64
C ALA A 656 -13.12 51.23 -42.66
N ASN A 657 -14.29 50.59 -42.78
CA ASN A 657 -14.95 50.17 -44.04
C ASN A 657 -14.38 48.98 -44.84
N LYS A 658 -15.13 47.94 -45.27
CA LYS A 658 -16.58 47.71 -45.55
C LYS A 658 -16.75 46.21 -45.95
N LEU A 659 -17.87 45.47 -45.92
CA LEU A 659 -19.33 45.75 -46.03
C LEU A 659 -20.18 44.50 -45.62
N ARG A 660 -21.41 44.78 -45.13
CA ARG A 660 -22.71 44.02 -45.24
C ARG A 660 -22.91 42.78 -44.34
N ARG A 661 -24.10 42.48 -43.79
CA ARG A 661 -25.48 43.04 -43.74
C ARG A 661 -26.19 42.20 -42.65
N ASP A 662 -27.13 42.70 -41.82
CA ASP A 662 -28.56 42.60 -42.10
C ASP A 662 -29.44 43.24 -41.00
N ILE A 663 -30.66 43.54 -41.44
CA ILE A 663 -31.74 44.34 -40.83
C ILE A 663 -32.84 43.38 -40.32
N ILE A 664 -33.50 43.73 -39.21
CA ILE A 664 -34.72 43.07 -38.66
C ILE A 664 -35.97 43.58 -39.42
N PRO A 665 -37.07 42.80 -39.61
CA PRO A 665 -38.17 42.83 -38.62
C PRO A 665 -39.01 41.54 -38.46
N GLU A 666 -39.45 41.33 -37.22
CA GLU A 666 -40.74 40.79 -36.71
C GLU A 666 -41.82 40.34 -37.73
N MET A 667 -42.40 39.14 -37.55
CA MET A 667 -43.86 38.91 -37.32
C MET A 667 -44.30 37.43 -37.37
N LEU A 668 -45.14 37.06 -36.38
CA LEU A 668 -46.30 36.14 -36.40
C LEU A 668 -46.13 34.61 -36.58
N PHE A 669 -46.21 33.88 -35.44
CA PHE A 669 -47.02 32.67 -35.10
C PHE A 669 -47.13 31.47 -36.10
N PRO A 670 -47.14 30.20 -35.61
CA PRO A 670 -48.26 29.72 -34.79
C PRO A 670 -47.95 28.72 -33.66
N PHE A 671 -48.91 28.66 -32.72
CA PHE A 671 -49.14 27.56 -31.79
C PHE A 671 -48.93 26.18 -32.45
N GLY A 672 -47.97 25.42 -31.91
CA GLY A 672 -47.72 24.02 -32.21
C GLY A 672 -48.09 23.15 -31.00
N ARG A 673 -49.22 22.45 -31.14
CA ARG A 673 -49.93 21.54 -30.23
C ARG A 673 -49.06 20.69 -29.28
N THR A 674 -49.49 20.65 -28.03
CA THR A 674 -49.25 19.54 -27.10
C THR A 674 -49.64 18.21 -27.75
N SER A 675 -48.70 17.27 -27.85
CA SER A 675 -48.97 15.88 -28.17
C SER A 675 -49.96 15.30 -27.13
N PRO A 676 -50.97 14.53 -27.55
CA PRO A 676 -51.94 13.96 -26.62
C PRO A 676 -51.26 12.96 -25.69
N ILE A 677 -51.58 13.05 -24.41
CA ILE A 677 -51.22 12.08 -23.37
C ILE A 677 -51.65 10.69 -23.86
N LYS A 678 -50.68 9.80 -24.10
CA LYS A 678 -50.95 8.37 -24.19
C LYS A 678 -51.12 7.87 -22.75
N ASP A 679 -52.37 7.70 -22.33
CA ASP A 679 -52.69 6.93 -21.14
C ASP A 679 -52.13 5.50 -21.33
N ASN A 680 -51.24 5.09 -20.42
CA ASN A 680 -50.47 3.83 -20.38
C ASN A 680 -49.12 3.76 -21.14
N ALA A 681 -48.22 4.71 -20.91
CA ALA A 681 -46.78 4.51 -21.15
C ALA A 681 -46.03 4.29 -19.83
N ASP A 682 -45.13 3.29 -19.80
CA ASP A 682 -44.22 3.01 -18.69
C ASP A 682 -43.45 4.28 -18.29
N VAL A 683 -43.27 4.51 -16.99
CA VAL A 683 -42.64 5.73 -16.44
C VAL A 683 -41.23 5.91 -17.02
N ARG A 684 -40.52 4.82 -17.32
CA ARG A 684 -39.21 4.87 -17.98
C ARG A 684 -39.27 5.47 -19.38
N ASP A 685 -40.24 5.05 -20.19
CA ASP A 685 -40.39 5.57 -21.56
C ASP A 685 -40.83 7.04 -21.57
N PHE A 686 -41.65 7.44 -20.59
CA PHE A 686 -42.01 8.84 -20.40
C PHE A 686 -40.79 9.71 -20.06
N ILE A 687 -39.92 9.24 -19.15
CA ILE A 687 -38.70 9.95 -18.76
C ILE A 687 -37.72 10.03 -19.93
N HIS A 688 -37.47 8.92 -20.63
CA HIS A 688 -36.56 8.90 -21.78
C HIS A 688 -37.06 9.79 -22.93
N GLY A 689 -38.38 9.84 -23.17
CA GLY A 689 -38.97 10.72 -24.17
C GLY A 689 -38.77 12.21 -23.84
N ARG A 690 -38.99 12.60 -22.58
CA ARG A 690 -38.79 13.99 -22.13
C ARG A 690 -37.33 14.41 -22.13
N LEU A 691 -36.42 13.49 -21.78
CA LEU A 691 -34.98 13.75 -21.82
C LEU A 691 -34.53 14.04 -23.25
N HIS A 692 -34.92 13.20 -24.20
CA HIS A 692 -34.59 13.39 -25.61
C HIS A 692 -35.19 14.69 -26.17
N GLU A 693 -36.43 15.05 -25.84
CA GLU A 693 -37.04 16.31 -26.28
C GLU A 693 -36.28 17.54 -25.77
N ASN A 694 -35.76 17.49 -24.55
CA ASN A 694 -35.02 18.59 -23.93
C ASN A 694 -33.57 18.69 -24.44
N ASP A 695 -32.89 17.56 -24.62
CA ASP A 695 -31.53 17.50 -25.20
C ASP A 695 -31.50 17.94 -26.67
N SER A 696 -32.63 17.82 -27.36
CA SER A 696 -32.79 18.22 -28.76
C SER A 696 -33.26 19.65 -28.95
N ASP A 697 -33.55 20.41 -27.87
CA ASP A 697 -34.07 21.78 -27.97
C ASP A 697 -32.96 22.76 -28.38
N PRO A 698 -32.98 23.29 -29.61
CA PRO A 698 -31.94 24.21 -30.09
C PRO A 698 -32.03 25.60 -29.46
N THR A 699 -33.05 25.86 -28.63
CA THR A 699 -33.18 27.09 -27.84
C THR A 699 -32.68 26.95 -26.40
N ALA A 700 -32.29 25.74 -25.98
CA ALA A 700 -31.67 25.51 -24.68
C ALA A 700 -30.23 26.07 -24.64
N PRO A 701 -29.88 26.90 -23.64
CA PRO A 701 -28.56 27.51 -23.55
C PRO A 701 -27.46 26.47 -23.22
N PRO A 702 -26.22 26.63 -23.72
CA PRO A 702 -25.16 25.66 -23.53
C PRO A 702 -24.38 25.92 -22.22
N TYR A 703 -24.14 24.83 -21.46
CA TYR A 703 -23.23 24.67 -20.31
C TYR A 703 -23.74 25.07 -18.91
N ASP A 704 -23.96 24.04 -18.09
CA ASP A 704 -23.94 24.13 -16.63
C ASP A 704 -22.47 23.91 -16.18
N SER A 705 -21.83 24.98 -15.72
CA SER A 705 -20.47 24.92 -15.16
C SER A 705 -20.58 24.97 -13.65
N LEU A 706 -20.03 23.93 -13.00
CA LEU A 706 -19.92 23.72 -11.54
C LEU A 706 -19.04 24.76 -10.82
N ALA A 707 -19.07 26.02 -11.26
CA ALA A 707 -18.35 27.16 -10.69
C ALA A 707 -19.27 28.26 -10.16
N THR A 708 -20.56 27.96 -9.94
CA THR A 708 -21.54 28.92 -9.39
C THR A 708 -22.27 28.34 -8.17
N TYR A 709 -21.51 27.83 -7.20
CA TYR A 709 -22.06 27.40 -5.90
C TYR A 709 -21.41 28.13 -4.71
N ALA A 710 -21.11 29.42 -4.88
CA ALA A 710 -20.58 30.25 -3.79
C ALA A 710 -21.17 31.67 -3.71
N TYR A 711 -22.33 31.95 -4.31
CA TYR A 711 -22.92 33.29 -4.19
C TYR A 711 -24.44 33.39 -4.04
N GLU A 712 -25.17 32.28 -3.88
CA GLU A 712 -26.60 32.35 -3.54
C GLU A 712 -26.88 31.47 -2.33
N GLY A 713 -26.90 32.07 -1.14
CA GLY A 713 -27.13 31.31 0.08
C GLY A 713 -27.25 32.10 1.38
N SER A 714 -27.50 33.41 1.33
CA SER A 714 -28.03 34.10 2.51
C SER A 714 -29.51 33.74 2.65
N GLY A 715 -29.81 32.63 3.34
CA GLY A 715 -31.15 32.32 3.85
C GLY A 715 -31.79 31.01 3.40
N SER A 716 -31.15 29.86 3.62
CA SER A 716 -31.84 28.56 3.53
C SER A 716 -31.59 27.67 4.75
N LEU A 717 -32.65 27.03 5.21
CA LEU A 717 -32.90 26.46 6.55
C LEU A 717 -32.66 24.93 6.60
N ALA A 718 -31.68 24.43 5.87
CA ALA A 718 -31.38 22.99 5.84
C ALA A 718 -29.87 22.76 5.71
N GLU A 719 -29.25 22.40 6.84
CA GLU A 719 -27.88 21.91 6.91
C GLU A 719 -27.77 20.54 6.22
N SER A 720 -26.91 20.45 5.21
CA SER A 720 -26.44 19.16 4.68
C SER A 720 -24.93 19.05 4.84
N LEU A 721 -24.56 18.34 5.91
CA LEU A 721 -23.49 17.35 6.04
C LEU A 721 -22.42 17.33 4.93
N SER A 722 -21.21 17.81 5.26
CA SER A 722 -19.94 17.06 5.10
C SER A 722 -18.72 17.93 5.43
N SER A 723 -18.17 17.77 6.63
CA SER A 723 -16.72 17.80 6.89
C SER A 723 -16.47 17.32 8.31
N LEU A 724 -15.61 16.30 8.43
CA LEU A 724 -15.12 15.79 9.70
C LEU A 724 -14.11 16.77 10.30
N GLU A 725 -14.08 16.77 11.63
CA GLU A 725 -12.96 17.17 12.49
C GLU A 725 -12.90 18.65 12.90
N SER A 726 -13.66 18.99 13.95
CA SER A 726 -13.14 19.20 15.31
C SER A 726 -14.09 20.08 16.14
N GLY A 727 -14.26 19.73 17.43
CA GLY A 727 -14.91 20.60 18.41
C GLY A 727 -16.08 19.95 19.13
N ALA A 728 -15.82 19.44 20.33
CA ALA A 728 -16.86 19.09 21.28
C ALA A 728 -17.70 20.33 21.63
N THR A 729 -19.01 20.24 21.42
CA THR A 729 -19.98 21.09 22.12
C THR A 729 -21.17 20.23 22.53
N GLU A 730 -21.37 20.18 23.85
CA GLU A 730 -22.51 19.58 24.54
C GLU A 730 -23.84 20.06 23.98
N GLY A 731 -24.77 19.12 23.78
CA GLY A 731 -26.13 19.37 23.31
C GLY A 731 -26.90 18.06 23.08
N ASP A 732 -27.30 17.43 24.18
CA ASP A 732 -28.43 16.50 24.37
C ASP A 732 -28.60 15.30 23.42
N GLN A 733 -28.04 14.15 23.82
CA GLN A 733 -28.44 12.82 23.33
C GLN A 733 -29.37 12.16 24.37
N GLU A 734 -30.66 12.04 24.05
CA GLU A 734 -31.68 11.41 24.90
C GLU A 734 -31.71 9.89 24.66
N TYR A 735 -31.29 9.10 25.65
CA TYR A 735 -31.11 7.64 25.54
C TYR A 735 -32.29 6.81 26.10
N ASP A 736 -33.42 7.44 26.40
CA ASP A 736 -34.59 6.81 27.04
C ASP A 736 -35.23 5.69 26.20
N TYR A 737 -35.00 5.67 24.89
CA TYR A 737 -35.56 4.63 24.02
C TYR A 737 -34.87 3.25 24.17
N LEU A 738 -33.67 3.18 24.77
CA LEU A 738 -32.91 1.93 24.93
C LEU A 738 -33.57 0.94 25.90
N SER A 739 -34.43 1.42 26.83
CA SER A 739 -35.18 0.54 27.73
C SER A 739 -36.29 -0.25 27.02
N ASN A 740 -36.73 0.19 25.84
CA ASN A 740 -37.84 -0.42 25.11
C ASN A 740 -37.41 -1.62 24.24
N TRP A 741 -36.11 -1.89 24.13
CA TRP A 741 -35.56 -2.89 23.19
C TRP A 741 -35.33 -4.28 23.83
N GLY A 742 -35.79 -4.46 25.06
CA GLY A 742 -35.81 -5.75 25.75
C GLY A 742 -34.74 -5.89 26.84
N PRO A 743 -34.81 -6.97 27.65
CA PRO A 743 -34.09 -7.09 28.91
C PRO A 743 -32.55 -7.12 28.77
N ALA A 744 -32.02 -7.50 27.61
CA ALA A 744 -30.59 -7.50 27.33
C ALA A 744 -29.99 -6.07 27.23
N PHE A 745 -30.80 -5.08 26.84
CA PHE A 745 -30.36 -3.69 26.63
C PHE A 745 -30.56 -2.80 27.85
N LYS A 746 -31.24 -3.31 28.89
CA LYS A 746 -31.48 -2.60 30.15
C LYS A 746 -30.19 -2.19 30.86
N LYS A 747 -29.16 -3.04 30.80
CA LYS A 747 -27.85 -2.77 31.43
C LYS A 747 -27.05 -1.68 30.70
N LEU A 748 -27.32 -1.47 29.42
CA LEU A 748 -26.78 -0.38 28.61
C LEU A 748 -27.53 0.93 28.88
N ALA A 749 -28.86 0.89 28.95
CA ALA A 749 -29.68 2.05 29.32
C ALA A 749 -29.30 2.61 30.71
N ASP A 750 -29.13 1.73 31.71
CA ASP A 750 -28.73 2.10 33.07
C ASP A 750 -27.31 2.71 33.13
N MET A 751 -26.46 2.47 32.12
CA MET A 751 -25.07 2.95 32.07
C MET A 751 -24.96 4.35 31.43
N TYR A 752 -25.85 4.69 30.48
CA TYR A 752 -25.83 5.97 29.76
C TYR A 752 -26.75 7.05 30.35
N ILE A 753 -27.77 6.68 31.13
CA ILE A 753 -28.73 7.64 31.72
C ILE A 753 -28.18 8.33 32.99
N GLY A 754 -27.02 7.91 33.51
CA GLY A 754 -26.33 8.61 34.61
C GLY A 754 -27.09 8.56 35.94
N LYS A 755 -26.58 7.78 36.89
CA LYS A 755 -26.89 7.99 38.31
C LYS A 755 -26.12 9.22 38.78
N ASP A 756 -26.82 10.28 39.15
CA ASP A 756 -26.48 11.27 40.19
C ASP A 756 -27.68 12.23 40.33
N THR A 757 -28.24 12.62 41.47
CA THR A 757 -28.06 12.30 42.90
C THR A 757 -29.33 12.76 43.66
N GLU A 758 -29.49 12.21 44.85
CA GLU A 758 -30.41 12.53 45.95
C GLU A 758 -31.01 13.96 46.02
N ARG A 759 -32.32 14.05 46.29
CA ARG A 759 -32.90 15.13 47.10
C ARG A 759 -34.17 14.69 47.81
N GLU A 760 -34.15 14.93 49.12
CA GLU A 760 -35.21 14.76 50.12
C GLU A 760 -36.56 15.36 49.68
N THR A 761 -37.64 14.58 49.74
CA THR A 761 -38.83 14.77 50.62
C THR A 761 -39.91 13.75 50.31
#